data_AF-D8QQS6-F1
#
_entry.id   AF-D8QQS6-F1
#
_cell.length_a   1.000
_cell.length_b   1.000
_cell.length_c   1.000
_cell.angle_alpha   90.00
_cell.angle_beta   90.00
_cell.angle_gamma   90.00
#
_symmetry.space_group_name_H-M   'P 1'
#
loop_
_entity.id
_entity.type
_entity.pdbx_description
1 polymer ?
#
loop_
_entity_poly.entity_id
_entity_poly.type
_entity_poly.pdbx_seq_one_letter_code
_entity_poly.pdbx_strand_id
1 'polypeptide(L)'
;MASSSDSESERENGEDELAAVEVALAANPDSYEAHEQYVAALRKAGHLDRLRAAREAMNALFPIPGRMWREWARDEANLLDGSDISPVVELYERGLREYLDVPLWLDYLEFVEDRDPGVSQCTPQGLQKMRELYERAITASGIHATEGSAIWEAYREFEQAVLLTMAEYTDGDKEKEKQAGRVESLFHRQLAVPLSNHAPTLNDYIEWEREQGKTIGSLEDKFAGVDANVLAAYKKAESGWLECKVFENSLSGKPADAELLQNYLIYIDFEQKKSKSDPARVQVLFERAVTAFPVSSDLWLKYTGYLDQKLKVAVVCKNVYARAVRNCPWVGELWRKYLLTLERFNSSDEEMSEVFEQSMKRGFQTPSEYLDVFLTRVDGLRRQMASVERLREVFQRAADLLANYFPDFVDRSLRLQGYWARMEVRLAKDISAARSIWERLVKSSGWMTEVWQGYINMELGLENINEVRALYRKCYSRKLEGNGSKVICEGWLQFEREFGTLEDFEKASLKAGQRLEEIQSIEAVQDTEEFKEPRMKHERGNQESSAQAAKRKRPKDVKEEKKRQKVAPKREPGKLHSEAKMATNEGDRDASEREKPNEQGQAPATTDGRGEAATQFKKNRVFTDELTAFVSNIDLELTEKELKEFFAPCGGLKGVRLLRDRNTRRSRGLAYIDFENEENLAAAISKNRTKLGARKVSVARSKPKPKQEGGSEKVERDKIKPLGWQGSAPKSDEALNSNEEFRKTLLKSKEKVVT
;
A
#
# COMPACT_ATOMS: atom_id res chain seq x y z
N MET A 1 34.86 38.68 -42.51
CA MET A 1 34.91 39.34 -41.18
C MET A 1 33.58 39.28 -40.44
N ALA A 2 32.43 39.60 -41.05
CA ALA A 2 31.12 39.59 -40.34
C ALA A 2 30.80 38.29 -39.56
N SER A 3 31.02 37.11 -40.16
CA SER A 3 30.67 35.80 -39.57
C SER A 3 31.40 35.42 -38.26
N SER A 4 32.43 36.16 -37.83
CA SER A 4 33.13 35.88 -36.56
C SER A 4 32.37 36.46 -35.36
N SER A 5 31.82 37.66 -35.52
CA SER A 5 31.31 38.49 -34.41
C SER A 5 30.04 37.91 -33.78
N ASP A 6 29.12 37.37 -34.57
CA ASP A 6 27.92 36.70 -34.04
C ASP A 6 28.34 35.50 -33.18
N SER A 7 29.21 34.63 -33.70
CA SER A 7 29.65 33.40 -33.01
C SER A 7 30.51 33.62 -31.77
N GLU A 8 31.09 34.81 -31.58
CA GLU A 8 31.70 35.23 -30.31
C GLU A 8 30.62 35.70 -29.33
N SER A 9 29.67 36.55 -29.77
CA SER A 9 28.58 37.03 -28.92
C SER A 9 27.61 35.92 -28.46
N GLU A 10 27.34 34.90 -29.28
CA GLU A 10 26.52 33.75 -28.89
C GLU A 10 27.22 32.85 -27.86
N ARG A 11 28.56 32.85 -27.83
CA ARG A 11 29.35 32.12 -26.83
C ARG A 11 29.46 32.87 -25.51
N GLU A 12 29.72 34.18 -25.54
CA GLU A 12 29.74 35.02 -24.33
C GLU A 12 28.39 34.94 -23.59
N ASN A 13 27.26 35.09 -24.30
CA ASN A 13 25.93 34.88 -23.71
C ASN A 13 25.71 33.45 -23.18
N GLY A 14 26.32 32.44 -23.82
CA GLY A 14 26.25 31.05 -23.38
C GLY A 14 27.05 30.76 -22.11
N GLU A 15 28.20 31.41 -21.92
CA GLU A 15 29.00 31.29 -20.70
C GLU A 15 28.36 32.05 -19.52
N ASP A 16 27.75 33.23 -19.75
CA ASP A 16 26.97 33.96 -18.75
C ASP A 16 25.71 33.18 -18.30
N GLU A 17 24.97 32.59 -19.24
CA GLU A 17 23.85 31.67 -18.93
C GLU A 17 24.32 30.48 -18.08
N LEU A 18 25.45 29.86 -18.45
CA LEU A 18 26.00 28.71 -17.74
C LEU A 18 26.41 29.08 -16.31
N ALA A 19 27.10 30.21 -16.12
CA ALA A 19 27.52 30.69 -14.80
C ALA A 19 26.32 30.98 -13.88
N ALA A 20 25.23 31.56 -14.42
CA ALA A 20 24.01 31.80 -13.66
C ALA A 20 23.36 30.49 -13.17
N VAL A 21 23.33 29.46 -14.03
CA VAL A 21 22.76 28.14 -13.68
C VAL A 21 23.68 27.36 -12.73
N GLU A 22 25.01 27.48 -12.84
CA GLU A 22 25.95 26.92 -11.87
C GLU A 22 25.71 27.47 -10.45
N VAL A 23 25.46 28.78 -10.32
CA VAL A 23 25.11 29.40 -9.03
C VAL A 23 23.75 28.90 -8.51
N ALA A 24 22.76 28.73 -9.38
CA ALA A 24 21.45 28.18 -8.99
C ALA A 24 21.55 26.72 -8.50
N LEU A 25 22.35 25.89 -9.18
CA LEU A 25 22.60 24.50 -8.81
C LEU A 25 23.42 24.39 -7.52
N ALA A 26 24.41 25.25 -7.31
CA ALA A 26 25.16 25.33 -6.05
C ALA A 26 24.30 25.78 -4.87
N ALA A 27 23.28 26.62 -5.11
CA ALA A 27 22.31 27.06 -4.10
C ALA A 27 21.26 25.99 -3.75
N ASN A 28 20.89 25.10 -4.69
CA ASN A 28 19.99 23.99 -4.44
C ASN A 28 20.36 22.72 -5.25
N PRO A 29 21.31 21.90 -4.74
CA PRO A 29 21.78 20.70 -5.43
C PRO A 29 20.72 19.61 -5.65
N ASP A 30 19.61 19.64 -4.89
CA ASP A 30 18.48 18.71 -5.00
C ASP A 30 17.36 19.23 -5.94
N SER A 31 17.61 20.30 -6.70
CA SER A 31 16.65 20.84 -7.68
C SER A 31 16.77 20.14 -9.03
N TYR A 32 15.82 19.24 -9.34
CA TYR A 32 15.69 18.61 -10.67
C TYR A 32 15.73 19.64 -11.82
N GLU A 33 15.05 20.78 -11.66
CA GLU A 33 14.99 21.84 -12.68
C GLU A 33 16.36 22.50 -12.90
N ALA A 34 17.15 22.72 -11.84
CA ALA A 34 18.50 23.28 -11.97
C ALA A 34 19.45 22.31 -12.68
N HIS A 35 19.32 20.99 -12.44
CA HIS A 35 20.07 19.98 -13.19
C HIS A 35 19.66 19.94 -14.67
N GLU A 36 18.36 19.99 -14.99
CA GLU A 36 17.91 20.01 -16.38
C GLU A 36 18.39 21.26 -17.12
N GLN A 37 18.30 22.44 -16.50
CA GLN A 37 18.85 23.70 -17.04
C GLN A 37 20.37 23.63 -17.23
N TYR A 38 21.12 23.03 -16.28
CA TYR A 38 22.58 22.91 -16.35
C TYR A 38 23.02 21.97 -17.48
N VAL A 39 22.35 20.82 -17.63
CA VAL A 39 22.57 19.89 -18.76
C VAL A 39 22.25 20.57 -20.09
N ALA A 40 21.18 21.36 -20.19
CA ALA A 40 20.84 22.11 -21.41
C ALA A 40 21.89 23.18 -21.74
N ALA A 41 22.33 23.98 -20.76
CA ALA A 41 23.35 25.02 -20.94
C ALA A 41 24.70 24.43 -21.37
N LEU A 42 25.16 23.35 -20.72
CA LEU A 42 26.39 22.65 -21.09
C LEU A 42 26.35 22.05 -22.51
N ARG A 43 25.17 21.57 -22.94
CA ARG A 43 24.96 21.05 -24.31
C ARG A 43 24.97 22.18 -25.34
N LYS A 44 24.36 23.33 -25.04
CA LYS A 44 24.42 24.56 -25.86
C LYS A 44 25.85 25.10 -25.99
N ALA A 45 26.62 25.10 -24.91
CA ALA A 45 28.02 25.55 -24.86
C ALA A 45 29.03 24.54 -25.45
N GLY A 46 28.64 23.29 -25.71
CA GLY A 46 29.51 22.26 -26.28
C GLY A 46 30.56 21.68 -25.33
N HIS A 47 30.40 21.85 -24.00
CA HIS A 47 31.35 21.34 -23.00
C HIS A 47 31.14 19.84 -22.72
N LEU A 48 31.50 18.98 -23.66
CA LEU A 48 31.18 17.54 -23.68
C LEU A 48 31.53 16.77 -22.39
N ASP A 49 32.75 16.92 -21.85
CA ASP A 49 33.14 16.22 -20.62
C ASP A 49 32.35 16.69 -19.39
N ARG A 50 32.06 18.00 -19.31
CA ARG A 50 31.21 18.57 -18.26
C ARG A 50 29.77 18.08 -18.41
N LEU A 51 29.26 17.98 -19.64
CA LEU A 51 27.93 17.50 -19.97
C LEU A 51 27.73 16.03 -19.55
N ARG A 52 28.71 15.16 -19.83
CA ARG A 52 28.70 13.75 -19.37
C ARG A 52 28.67 13.68 -17.85
N ALA A 53 29.52 14.44 -17.16
CA ALA A 53 29.54 14.49 -15.70
C ALA A 53 28.24 15.05 -15.09
N ALA A 54 27.64 16.07 -15.69
CA ALA A 54 26.36 16.64 -15.26
C ALA A 54 25.19 15.65 -15.42
N ARG A 55 25.15 14.93 -16.54
CA ARG A 55 24.15 13.88 -16.79
C ARG A 55 24.26 12.72 -15.80
N GLU A 56 25.47 12.26 -15.49
CA GLU A 56 25.69 11.27 -14.43
C GLU A 56 25.27 11.79 -13.04
N ALA A 57 25.60 13.05 -12.69
CA ALA A 57 25.22 13.65 -11.42
C ALA A 57 23.69 13.79 -11.25
N MET A 58 23.00 14.26 -12.30
CA MET A 58 21.54 14.34 -12.33
C MET A 58 20.92 12.94 -12.19
N ASN A 59 21.41 11.97 -12.95
CA ASN A 59 20.95 10.58 -12.96
C ASN A 59 21.20 9.86 -11.61
N ALA A 60 22.27 10.20 -10.89
CA ALA A 60 22.51 9.66 -9.55
C ALA A 60 21.44 10.07 -8.53
N LEU A 61 20.85 11.26 -8.69
CA LEU A 61 19.82 11.82 -7.80
C LEU A 61 18.40 11.45 -8.26
N PHE A 62 18.10 11.59 -9.54
CA PHE A 62 16.75 11.48 -10.12
C PHE A 62 16.71 10.48 -11.28
N PRO A 63 15.59 9.76 -11.47
CA PRO A 63 15.28 9.20 -12.79
C PRO A 63 15.18 10.31 -13.83
N ILE A 64 15.70 10.08 -15.04
CA ILE A 64 15.58 11.04 -16.15
C ILE A 64 14.68 10.49 -17.26
N PRO A 65 13.85 11.34 -17.90
CA PRO A 65 12.90 10.90 -18.93
C PRO A 65 13.62 10.38 -20.17
N GLY A 66 13.00 9.45 -20.90
CA GLY A 66 13.61 8.78 -22.05
C GLY A 66 14.07 9.70 -23.19
N ARG A 67 13.52 10.93 -23.30
CA ARG A 67 14.07 11.98 -24.18
C ARG A 67 15.54 12.31 -23.84
N MET A 68 15.89 12.44 -22.57
CA MET A 68 17.22 12.83 -22.11
C MET A 68 18.21 11.65 -22.24
N TRP A 69 17.73 10.42 -22.04
CA TRP A 69 18.47 9.21 -22.38
C TRP A 69 18.78 9.12 -23.88
N ARG A 70 17.80 9.41 -24.75
CA ARG A 70 17.99 9.45 -26.21
C ARG A 70 18.99 10.52 -26.65
N GLU A 71 18.83 11.73 -26.13
CA GLU A 71 19.76 12.85 -26.37
C GLU A 71 21.19 12.53 -25.92
N TRP A 72 21.35 11.85 -24.78
CA TRP A 72 22.65 11.43 -24.28
C TRP A 72 23.28 10.34 -25.14
N ALA A 73 22.54 9.27 -25.44
CA ALA A 73 23.03 8.19 -26.29
C ALA A 73 23.43 8.69 -27.69
N ARG A 74 22.64 9.58 -28.30
CA ARG A 74 22.96 10.24 -29.58
C ARG A 74 24.20 11.14 -29.50
N ASP A 75 24.37 11.93 -28.44
CA ASP A 75 25.57 12.76 -28.27
C ASP A 75 26.83 11.89 -28.19
N GLU A 76 26.80 10.80 -27.42
CA GLU A 76 27.94 9.89 -27.23
C GLU A 76 28.19 9.04 -28.49
N ALA A 77 27.15 8.68 -29.25
CA ALA A 77 27.26 8.02 -30.56
C ALA A 77 27.94 8.87 -31.63
N ASN A 78 27.93 10.19 -31.49
CA ASN A 78 28.65 11.14 -32.34
C ASN A 78 30.12 11.33 -31.91
N LEU A 79 30.52 10.77 -30.76
CA LEU A 79 31.90 10.77 -30.24
C LEU A 79 32.58 9.38 -30.35
N LEU A 80 31.91 8.40 -30.94
CA LEU A 80 32.45 7.07 -31.19
C LEU A 80 33.33 7.05 -32.46
N ASP A 81 34.63 7.27 -32.28
CA ASP A 81 35.67 7.10 -33.32
C ASP A 81 35.99 5.62 -33.64
N GLY A 82 35.42 4.66 -32.89
CA GLY A 82 35.78 3.24 -32.94
C GLY A 82 34.60 2.29 -33.08
N SER A 83 34.88 1.03 -33.41
CA SER A 83 33.87 -0.02 -33.65
C SER A 83 33.24 -0.62 -32.37
N ASP A 84 33.63 -0.16 -31.18
CA ASP A 84 33.04 -0.63 -29.92
C ASP A 84 31.86 0.24 -29.51
N ILE A 85 30.67 -0.18 -29.91
CA ILE A 85 29.40 0.48 -29.56
C ILE A 85 28.96 0.24 -28.10
N SER A 86 29.65 -0.61 -27.33
CA SER A 86 29.22 -1.06 -26.00
C SER A 86 28.91 0.07 -25.01
N PRO A 87 29.65 1.19 -24.94
CA PRO A 87 29.33 2.28 -24.01
C PRO A 87 27.97 2.94 -24.29
N VAL A 88 27.60 3.11 -25.57
CA VAL A 88 26.31 3.70 -25.95
C VAL A 88 25.18 2.69 -25.83
N VAL A 89 25.44 1.40 -26.13
CA VAL A 89 24.54 0.30 -25.80
C VAL A 89 24.20 0.31 -24.30
N GLU A 90 25.19 0.50 -23.41
CA GLU A 90 24.94 0.58 -21.97
C GLU A 90 24.06 1.79 -21.58
N LEU A 91 24.15 2.93 -22.27
CA LEU A 91 23.27 4.08 -22.02
C LEU A 91 21.80 3.78 -22.37
N TYR A 92 21.52 3.16 -23.52
CA TYR A 92 20.16 2.70 -23.84
C TYR A 92 19.67 1.65 -22.82
N GLU A 93 20.52 0.67 -22.50
CA GLU A 93 20.22 -0.37 -21.51
C GLU A 93 19.98 0.19 -20.09
N ARG A 94 20.53 1.36 -19.75
CA ARG A 94 20.24 2.08 -18.50
C ARG A 94 18.90 2.81 -18.57
N GLY A 95 18.64 3.59 -19.62
CA GLY A 95 17.39 4.33 -19.78
C GLY A 95 16.15 3.44 -19.85
N LEU A 96 16.25 2.31 -20.54
CA LEU A 96 15.17 1.32 -20.68
C LEU A 96 14.88 0.53 -19.38
N ARG A 97 15.65 0.75 -18.30
CA ARG A 97 15.32 0.27 -16.94
C ARG A 97 14.52 1.29 -16.12
N GLU A 98 14.49 2.56 -16.53
CA GLU A 98 13.81 3.62 -15.78
C GLU A 98 12.32 3.69 -16.10
N TYR A 99 11.98 3.67 -17.39
CA TYR A 99 10.60 3.84 -17.90
C TYR A 99 10.34 3.04 -19.17
N LEU A 100 9.06 2.86 -19.50
CA LEU A 100 8.62 2.32 -20.78
C LEU A 100 8.54 3.48 -21.79
N ASP A 101 9.56 3.62 -22.62
CA ASP A 101 9.64 4.64 -23.68
C ASP A 101 9.84 3.93 -25.04
N VAL A 102 8.80 3.94 -25.89
CA VAL A 102 8.81 3.27 -27.20
C VAL A 102 9.79 3.93 -28.19
N PRO A 103 9.81 5.28 -28.36
CA PRO A 103 10.81 5.90 -29.22
C PRO A 103 12.25 5.81 -28.69
N LEU A 104 12.51 5.44 -27.42
CA LEU A 104 13.86 5.08 -26.94
C LEU A 104 14.26 3.67 -27.37
N TRP A 105 13.31 2.73 -27.45
CA TRP A 105 13.55 1.43 -28.08
C TRP A 105 13.84 1.56 -29.58
N LEU A 106 13.09 2.38 -30.32
CA LEU A 106 13.33 2.62 -31.76
C LEU A 106 14.73 3.19 -32.00
N ASP A 107 15.13 4.22 -31.23
CA ASP A 107 16.46 4.83 -31.34
C ASP A 107 17.61 3.86 -31.05
N TYR A 108 17.39 2.95 -30.09
CA TYR A 108 18.35 1.89 -29.76
C TYR A 108 18.45 0.84 -30.89
N LEU A 109 17.33 0.48 -31.52
CA LEU A 109 17.30 -0.44 -32.66
C LEU A 109 18.04 0.18 -33.87
N GLU A 110 17.65 1.39 -34.27
CA GLU A 110 18.28 2.20 -35.32
C GLU A 110 19.79 2.32 -35.12
N PHE A 111 20.23 2.67 -33.89
CA PHE A 111 21.66 2.78 -33.56
C PHE A 111 22.44 1.45 -33.73
N VAL A 112 21.86 0.31 -33.33
CA VAL A 112 22.56 -0.99 -33.44
C VAL A 112 22.58 -1.47 -34.89
N GLU A 113 21.58 -1.17 -35.71
CA GLU A 113 21.59 -1.48 -37.14
C GLU A 113 22.65 -0.67 -37.90
N ASP A 114 22.71 0.64 -37.67
CA ASP A 114 23.69 1.53 -38.31
C ASP A 114 25.14 1.27 -37.87
N ARG A 115 25.35 0.99 -36.56
CA ARG A 115 26.70 1.05 -35.96
C ARG A 115 27.31 -0.29 -35.56
N ASP A 116 26.56 -1.39 -35.49
CA ASP A 116 27.15 -2.72 -35.24
C ASP A 116 27.70 -3.34 -36.54
N PRO A 117 29.02 -3.62 -36.65
CA PRO A 117 29.60 -4.16 -37.88
C PRO A 117 29.09 -5.56 -38.25
N GLY A 118 28.64 -6.36 -37.28
CA GLY A 118 28.07 -7.68 -37.52
C GLY A 118 26.64 -7.60 -38.05
N VAL A 119 25.88 -6.57 -37.67
CA VAL A 119 24.51 -6.33 -38.12
C VAL A 119 24.50 -5.70 -39.51
N SER A 120 25.23 -4.59 -39.71
CA SER A 120 25.27 -3.85 -40.97
C SER A 120 25.88 -4.65 -42.14
N GLN A 121 26.69 -5.67 -41.84
CA GLN A 121 27.21 -6.64 -42.81
C GLN A 121 26.33 -7.90 -42.96
N CYS A 122 25.11 -7.89 -42.41
CA CYS A 122 24.14 -9.00 -42.43
C CYS A 122 24.72 -10.36 -41.99
N THR A 123 25.66 -10.37 -41.06
CA THR A 123 26.29 -11.63 -40.62
C THR A 123 25.28 -12.51 -39.87
N PRO A 124 25.35 -13.85 -39.94
CA PRO A 124 24.40 -14.72 -39.24
C PRO A 124 24.34 -14.49 -37.71
N GLN A 125 25.44 -14.02 -37.10
CA GLN A 125 25.50 -13.67 -35.68
C GLN A 125 24.88 -12.29 -35.41
N GLY A 126 25.14 -11.28 -36.24
CA GLY A 126 24.52 -9.96 -36.13
C GLY A 126 23.02 -9.98 -36.36
N LEU A 127 22.55 -10.70 -37.39
CA LEU A 127 21.11 -10.88 -37.63
C LEU A 127 20.42 -11.58 -36.46
N GLN A 128 21.08 -12.55 -35.82
CA GLN A 128 20.56 -13.20 -34.61
C GLN A 128 20.53 -12.23 -33.41
N LYS A 129 21.57 -11.41 -33.23
CA LYS A 129 21.64 -10.35 -32.21
C LYS A 129 20.50 -9.33 -32.36
N MET A 130 20.19 -8.87 -33.59
CA MET A 130 19.07 -7.95 -33.82
C MET A 130 17.72 -8.61 -33.55
N ARG A 131 17.51 -9.85 -33.98
CA ARG A 131 16.28 -10.59 -33.69
C ARG A 131 16.06 -10.70 -32.17
N GLU A 132 17.10 -11.02 -31.40
CA GLU A 132 17.01 -11.04 -29.94
C GLU A 132 16.72 -9.66 -29.33
N LEU A 133 17.24 -8.57 -29.91
CA LEU A 133 16.95 -7.21 -29.48
C LEU A 133 15.50 -6.77 -29.81
N TYR A 134 15.00 -7.09 -31.01
CA TYR A 134 13.61 -6.85 -31.40
C TYR A 134 12.61 -7.66 -30.57
N GLU A 135 12.89 -8.93 -30.28
CA GLU A 135 12.04 -9.74 -29.40
C GLU A 135 11.98 -9.18 -27.97
N ARG A 136 13.09 -8.58 -27.47
CA ARG A 136 13.08 -7.83 -26.20
C ARG A 136 12.22 -6.57 -26.28
N ALA A 137 12.35 -5.79 -27.37
CA ALA A 137 11.55 -4.59 -27.57
C ALA A 137 10.04 -4.91 -27.65
N ILE A 138 9.66 -5.97 -28.37
CA ILE A 138 8.29 -6.49 -28.44
C ILE A 138 7.80 -6.97 -27.07
N THR A 139 8.65 -7.67 -26.30
CA THR A 139 8.31 -8.13 -24.95
C THR A 139 8.05 -6.97 -23.98
N ALA A 140 8.77 -5.85 -24.13
CA ALA A 140 8.59 -4.65 -23.32
C ALA A 140 7.41 -3.78 -23.76
N SER A 141 7.22 -3.60 -25.08
CA SER A 141 6.39 -2.53 -25.64
C SER A 141 5.45 -2.95 -26.78
N GLY A 142 5.59 -4.15 -27.36
CA GLY A 142 4.82 -4.60 -28.52
C GLY A 142 3.31 -4.80 -28.28
N ILE A 143 2.84 -4.70 -27.04
CA ILE A 143 1.40 -4.67 -26.69
C ILE A 143 0.90 -3.28 -26.26
N HIS A 144 1.74 -2.23 -26.41
CA HIS A 144 1.37 -0.85 -26.12
C HIS A 144 0.38 -0.34 -27.19
N ALA A 145 -0.88 -0.16 -26.81
CA ALA A 145 -1.99 -0.09 -27.77
C ALA A 145 -1.89 1.01 -28.84
N THR A 146 -1.24 2.15 -28.56
CA THR A 146 -1.05 3.26 -29.53
C THR A 146 0.26 3.17 -30.30
N GLU A 147 1.40 3.16 -29.58
CA GLU A 147 2.76 3.24 -30.14
C GLU A 147 3.44 1.90 -30.42
N GLY A 148 2.97 0.78 -29.85
CA GLY A 148 3.64 -0.51 -29.95
C GLY A 148 3.69 -1.08 -31.37
N SER A 149 2.87 -0.55 -32.29
CA SER A 149 2.91 -0.85 -33.72
C SER A 149 4.27 -0.56 -34.34
N ALA A 150 4.90 0.56 -33.96
CA ALA A 150 6.14 1.03 -34.57
C ALA A 150 7.30 0.05 -34.39
N ILE A 151 7.31 -0.70 -33.28
CA ILE A 151 8.30 -1.74 -32.99
C ILE A 151 8.07 -2.98 -33.86
N TRP A 152 6.81 -3.35 -34.13
CA TRP A 152 6.49 -4.41 -35.09
C TRP A 152 6.75 -3.97 -36.53
N GLU A 153 6.52 -2.70 -36.86
CA GLU A 153 6.77 -2.09 -38.17
C GLU A 153 8.27 -2.12 -38.48
N ALA A 154 9.11 -1.55 -37.61
CA ALA A 154 10.55 -1.64 -37.74
C ALA A 154 11.08 -3.09 -37.87
N TYR A 155 10.56 -4.05 -37.08
CA TYR A 155 11.03 -5.45 -37.18
C TYR A 155 10.59 -6.14 -38.49
N ARG A 156 9.41 -5.79 -39.03
CA ARG A 156 9.00 -6.29 -40.36
C ARG A 156 9.86 -5.68 -41.46
N GLU A 157 10.11 -4.37 -41.39
CA GLU A 157 10.96 -3.66 -42.35
C GLU A 157 12.39 -4.23 -42.36
N PHE A 158 12.98 -4.50 -41.18
CA PHE A 158 14.26 -5.21 -41.04
C PHE A 158 14.23 -6.61 -41.69
N GLU A 159 13.31 -7.49 -41.30
CA GLU A 159 13.26 -8.85 -41.86
C GLU A 159 12.90 -8.88 -43.37
N GLN A 160 12.20 -7.86 -43.87
CA GLN A 160 11.94 -7.65 -45.30
C GLN A 160 13.17 -7.15 -46.06
N ALA A 161 13.95 -6.22 -45.48
CA ALA A 161 15.23 -5.78 -46.06
C ALA A 161 16.25 -6.94 -46.12
N VAL A 162 16.27 -7.80 -45.10
CA VAL A 162 17.05 -9.05 -45.09
C VAL A 162 16.55 -10.01 -46.18
N LEU A 163 15.24 -10.14 -46.40
CA LEU A 163 14.69 -10.97 -47.48
C LEU A 163 15.10 -10.46 -48.88
N LEU A 164 15.01 -9.14 -49.10
CA LEU A 164 15.38 -8.50 -50.36
C LEU A 164 16.86 -8.65 -50.67
N THR A 165 17.75 -8.35 -49.71
CA THR A 165 19.19 -8.55 -49.90
C THR A 165 19.56 -10.02 -50.10
N MET A 166 18.92 -10.96 -49.40
CA MET A 166 19.11 -12.39 -49.68
C MET A 166 18.62 -12.81 -51.08
N ALA A 167 17.66 -12.10 -51.67
CA ALA A 167 17.17 -12.36 -53.02
C ALA A 167 18.23 -12.06 -54.10
N GLU A 168 19.07 -11.03 -53.90
CA GLU A 168 20.10 -10.57 -54.85
C GLU A 168 21.33 -11.49 -54.93
N TYR A 169 21.81 -12.03 -53.79
CA TYR A 169 23.11 -12.71 -53.71
C TYR A 169 23.05 -14.24 -53.60
N THR A 170 21.86 -14.85 -53.49
CA THR A 170 21.75 -16.31 -53.28
C THR A 170 20.81 -16.99 -54.27
N ASP A 171 21.23 -18.14 -54.79
CA ASP A 171 20.44 -19.03 -55.66
C ASP A 171 19.70 -20.11 -54.83
N GLY A 172 19.42 -19.80 -53.55
CA GLY A 172 19.03 -20.77 -52.53
C GLY A 172 17.61 -20.59 -52.02
N ASP A 173 16.62 -21.05 -52.80
CA ASP A 173 15.18 -20.93 -52.50
C ASP A 173 14.81 -21.23 -51.04
N LYS A 174 15.41 -22.26 -50.44
CA LYS A 174 15.10 -22.71 -49.07
C LYS A 174 15.43 -21.70 -47.97
N GLU A 175 16.46 -20.87 -48.15
CA GLU A 175 16.75 -19.82 -47.16
C GLU A 175 15.87 -18.59 -47.39
N LYS A 176 15.47 -18.30 -48.64
CA LYS A 176 14.46 -17.29 -48.96
C LYS A 176 13.09 -17.67 -48.40
N GLU A 177 12.66 -18.93 -48.56
CA GLU A 177 11.43 -19.50 -48.00
C GLU A 177 11.39 -19.39 -46.47
N LYS A 178 12.48 -19.77 -45.78
CA LYS A 178 12.62 -19.58 -44.32
C LYS A 178 12.52 -18.11 -43.91
N GLN A 179 13.13 -17.20 -44.68
CA GLN A 179 13.15 -15.77 -44.37
C GLN A 179 11.78 -15.13 -44.60
N ALA A 180 11.08 -15.47 -45.69
CA ALA A 180 9.69 -15.10 -45.93
C ALA A 180 8.77 -15.63 -44.81
N GLY A 181 8.97 -16.88 -44.37
CA GLY A 181 8.24 -17.46 -43.24
C GLY A 181 8.44 -16.73 -41.90
N ARG A 182 9.54 -15.98 -41.71
CA ARG A 182 9.71 -15.09 -40.55
C ARG A 182 8.81 -13.85 -40.67
N VAL A 183 8.80 -13.22 -41.84
CA VAL A 183 7.94 -12.05 -42.13
C VAL A 183 6.45 -12.43 -42.00
N GLU A 184 6.03 -13.56 -42.57
CA GLU A 184 4.69 -14.13 -42.39
C GLU A 184 4.36 -14.33 -40.89
N SER A 185 5.28 -14.91 -40.12
CA SER A 185 5.11 -15.10 -38.68
C SER A 185 5.00 -13.78 -37.90
N LEU A 186 5.75 -12.72 -38.27
CA LEU A 186 5.63 -11.40 -37.64
C LEU A 186 4.27 -10.76 -37.92
N PHE A 187 3.77 -10.82 -39.16
CA PHE A 187 2.40 -10.38 -39.47
C PHE A 187 1.37 -11.15 -38.66
N HIS A 188 1.41 -12.49 -38.65
CA HIS A 188 0.45 -13.33 -37.91
C HIS A 188 0.48 -13.02 -36.40
N ARG A 189 1.65 -12.73 -35.84
CA ARG A 189 1.82 -12.33 -34.44
C ARG A 189 1.24 -10.95 -34.16
N GLN A 190 1.55 -9.93 -34.96
CA GLN A 190 1.02 -8.57 -34.76
C GLN A 190 -0.50 -8.52 -34.94
N LEU A 191 -1.04 -9.22 -35.95
CA LEU A 191 -2.48 -9.31 -36.20
C LEU A 191 -3.27 -9.96 -35.04
N ALA A 192 -2.60 -10.66 -34.13
CA ALA A 192 -3.20 -11.20 -32.91
C ALA A 192 -3.18 -10.21 -31.71
N VAL A 193 -2.55 -9.03 -31.84
CA VAL A 193 -2.41 -8.02 -30.79
C VAL A 193 -3.39 -6.85 -31.02
N PRO A 194 -4.15 -6.40 -30.01
CA PRO A 194 -5.12 -5.30 -30.14
C PRO A 194 -4.44 -3.91 -30.20
N LEU A 195 -3.86 -3.58 -31.35
CA LEU A 195 -3.15 -2.32 -31.62
C LEU A 195 -4.00 -1.32 -32.43
N SER A 196 -3.62 -0.04 -32.36
CA SER A 196 -4.17 1.07 -33.14
C SER A 196 -4.19 0.81 -34.65
N ASN A 197 -3.12 0.22 -35.18
CA ASN A 197 -2.81 0.02 -36.59
C ASN A 197 -3.29 -1.34 -37.18
N HIS A 198 -4.08 -2.12 -36.45
CA HIS A 198 -4.50 -3.48 -36.83
C HIS A 198 -5.07 -3.57 -38.26
N ALA A 199 -5.91 -2.60 -38.67
CA ALA A 199 -6.54 -2.60 -39.99
C ALA A 199 -5.56 -2.29 -41.15
N PRO A 200 -4.68 -1.26 -41.06
CA PRO A 200 -3.52 -1.13 -41.94
C PRO A 200 -2.68 -2.41 -42.01
N THR A 201 -2.25 -2.96 -40.86
CA THR A 201 -1.40 -4.18 -40.79
C THR A 201 -1.97 -5.35 -41.60
N LEU A 202 -3.31 -5.50 -41.61
CA LEU A 202 -3.98 -6.56 -42.38
C LEU A 202 -3.92 -6.29 -43.89
N ASN A 203 -4.02 -5.04 -44.33
CA ASN A 203 -3.85 -4.68 -45.73
C ASN A 203 -2.40 -4.97 -46.15
N ASP A 204 -1.42 -4.47 -45.37
CA ASP A 204 0.02 -4.68 -45.62
C ASP A 204 0.36 -6.18 -45.78
N TYR A 205 -0.23 -7.03 -44.91
CA TYR A 205 -0.11 -8.49 -44.99
C TYR A 205 -0.69 -9.05 -46.29
N ILE A 206 -1.89 -8.64 -46.70
CA ILE A 206 -2.53 -9.08 -47.95
C ILE A 206 -1.72 -8.63 -49.18
N GLU A 207 -1.15 -7.43 -49.15
CA GLU A 207 -0.33 -6.90 -50.24
C GLU A 207 1.02 -7.64 -50.33
N TRP A 208 1.68 -7.91 -49.20
CA TRP A 208 2.90 -8.71 -49.14
C TRP A 208 2.67 -10.16 -49.57
N GLU A 209 1.56 -10.79 -49.19
CA GLU A 209 1.20 -12.15 -49.62
C GLU A 209 0.98 -12.25 -51.13
N ARG A 210 0.38 -11.21 -51.72
CA ARG A 210 0.22 -11.06 -53.18
C ARG A 210 1.58 -10.91 -53.87
N GLU A 211 2.55 -10.24 -53.25
CA GLU A 211 3.94 -10.16 -53.75
C GLU A 211 4.67 -11.51 -53.63
N GLN A 212 4.39 -12.32 -52.60
CA GLN A 212 4.84 -13.72 -52.53
C GLN A 212 4.11 -14.66 -53.52
N GLY A 213 3.19 -14.12 -54.35
CA GLY A 213 2.48 -14.86 -55.38
C GLY A 213 1.25 -15.64 -54.89
N LYS A 214 0.82 -15.49 -53.63
CA LYS A 214 -0.44 -16.08 -53.15
C LYS A 214 -1.62 -15.24 -53.63
N THR A 215 -2.65 -15.86 -54.22
CA THR A 215 -3.88 -15.16 -54.65
C THR A 215 -4.79 -14.90 -53.45
N ILE A 216 -4.53 -13.81 -52.72
CA ILE A 216 -5.24 -13.40 -51.51
C ILE A 216 -5.88 -12.02 -51.70
N GLY A 217 -7.10 -11.86 -51.18
CA GLY A 217 -7.96 -10.68 -51.33
C GLY A 217 -8.69 -10.61 -52.69
N SER A 218 -9.90 -10.03 -52.68
CA SER A 218 -10.59 -9.60 -53.90
C SER A 218 -11.27 -8.24 -53.70
N LEU A 219 -11.75 -7.64 -54.79
CA LEU A 219 -12.55 -6.41 -54.75
C LEU A 219 -13.91 -6.59 -54.07
N GLU A 220 -14.37 -7.84 -53.90
CA GLU A 220 -15.67 -8.19 -53.32
C GLU A 220 -15.54 -8.70 -51.87
N ASP A 221 -14.47 -9.43 -51.55
CA ASP A 221 -14.11 -9.82 -50.19
C ASP A 221 -12.59 -9.67 -49.96
N LYS A 222 -12.23 -8.67 -49.16
CA LYS A 222 -10.83 -8.42 -48.76
C LYS A 222 -10.22 -9.54 -47.91
N PHE A 223 -11.03 -10.44 -47.34
CA PHE A 223 -10.57 -11.57 -46.53
C PHE A 223 -10.42 -12.87 -47.34
N ALA A 224 -10.77 -12.88 -48.63
CA ALA A 224 -10.69 -14.08 -49.47
C ALA A 224 -9.26 -14.65 -49.50
N GLY A 225 -9.11 -15.95 -49.21
CA GLY A 225 -7.80 -16.62 -49.19
C GLY A 225 -6.94 -16.39 -47.95
N VAL A 226 -7.33 -15.51 -47.01
CA VAL A 226 -6.66 -15.35 -45.71
C VAL A 226 -6.93 -16.59 -44.84
N ASP A 227 -5.91 -17.11 -44.15
CA ASP A 227 -6.07 -18.26 -43.25
C ASP A 227 -7.12 -17.99 -42.16
N ALA A 228 -7.94 -19.01 -41.88
CA ALA A 228 -9.07 -18.90 -40.96
C ALA A 228 -8.64 -18.63 -39.50
N ASN A 229 -7.46 -19.09 -39.08
CA ASN A 229 -6.91 -18.87 -37.75
C ASN A 229 -6.35 -17.44 -37.63
N VAL A 230 -5.62 -16.97 -38.65
CA VAL A 230 -5.15 -15.58 -38.75
C VAL A 230 -6.34 -14.61 -38.74
N LEU A 231 -7.38 -14.89 -39.51
CA LEU A 231 -8.61 -14.08 -39.56
C LEU A 231 -9.39 -14.11 -38.22
N ALA A 232 -9.40 -15.24 -37.52
CA ALA A 232 -9.99 -15.34 -36.18
C ALA A 232 -9.18 -14.59 -35.11
N ALA A 233 -7.85 -14.62 -35.21
CA ALA A 233 -6.95 -13.85 -34.35
C ALA A 233 -7.13 -12.34 -34.59
N TYR A 234 -7.15 -11.90 -35.86
CA TYR A 234 -7.45 -10.52 -36.24
C TYR A 234 -8.80 -10.04 -35.69
N LYS A 235 -9.89 -10.78 -35.90
CA LYS A 235 -11.23 -10.37 -35.41
C LYS A 235 -11.30 -10.28 -33.89
N LYS A 236 -10.53 -11.12 -33.18
CA LYS A 236 -10.37 -11.04 -31.72
C LYS A 236 -9.53 -9.82 -31.30
N ALA A 237 -8.47 -9.49 -32.03
CA ALA A 237 -7.63 -8.33 -31.78
C ALA A 237 -8.37 -7.01 -32.07
N GLU A 238 -9.09 -6.92 -33.20
CA GLU A 238 -9.98 -5.83 -33.60
C GLU A 238 -11.05 -5.57 -32.51
N SER A 239 -11.73 -6.62 -32.04
CA SER A 239 -12.67 -6.51 -30.91
C SER A 239 -11.99 -6.04 -29.62
N GLY A 240 -10.79 -6.54 -29.32
CA GLY A 240 -10.01 -6.09 -28.16
C GLY A 240 -9.59 -4.62 -28.25
N TRP A 241 -9.18 -4.16 -29.43
CA TRP A 241 -8.85 -2.77 -29.68
C TRP A 241 -10.08 -1.86 -29.59
N LEU A 242 -11.25 -2.30 -30.08
CA LEU A 242 -12.49 -1.54 -29.96
C LEU A 242 -12.88 -1.27 -28.49
N GLU A 243 -12.64 -2.22 -27.58
CA GLU A 243 -12.77 -1.98 -26.14
C GLU A 243 -11.74 -0.96 -25.62
N CYS A 244 -10.47 -1.08 -26.05
CA CYS A 244 -9.38 -0.19 -25.64
C CYS A 244 -9.62 1.27 -26.08
N LYS A 245 -10.07 1.44 -27.32
CA LYS A 245 -10.19 2.72 -28.02
C LYS A 245 -11.02 3.75 -27.25
N VAL A 246 -12.03 3.30 -26.49
CA VAL A 246 -12.84 4.19 -25.63
C VAL A 246 -11.97 4.85 -24.56
N PHE A 247 -11.05 4.10 -23.94
CA PHE A 247 -10.14 4.61 -22.92
C PHE A 247 -8.94 5.36 -23.52
N GLU A 248 -8.35 4.85 -24.61
CA GLU A 248 -7.26 5.55 -25.31
C GLU A 248 -7.71 6.93 -25.82
N ASN A 249 -8.95 7.06 -26.32
CA ASN A 249 -9.56 8.35 -26.66
C ASN A 249 -9.62 9.30 -25.44
N SER A 250 -9.83 8.78 -24.23
CA SER A 250 -9.86 9.56 -22.97
C SER A 250 -8.47 9.86 -22.38
N LEU A 251 -7.42 9.19 -22.86
CA LEU A 251 -6.03 9.58 -22.60
C LEU A 251 -5.54 10.61 -23.63
N SER A 252 -6.07 10.56 -24.85
CA SER A 252 -5.82 11.54 -25.91
C SER A 252 -6.45 12.91 -25.62
N GLY A 253 -5.98 13.95 -26.31
CA GLY A 253 -6.59 15.29 -26.26
C GLY A 253 -6.00 16.28 -25.24
N LYS A 254 -4.92 15.92 -24.54
CA LYS A 254 -4.26 16.74 -23.50
C LYS A 254 -5.20 17.18 -22.36
N PRO A 255 -5.94 16.25 -21.70
CA PRO A 255 -6.65 16.55 -20.46
C PRO A 255 -5.67 16.98 -19.34
N ALA A 256 -6.18 17.65 -18.31
CA ALA A 256 -5.35 18.11 -17.19
C ALA A 256 -4.81 16.91 -16.37
N ASP A 257 -3.61 17.03 -15.80
CA ASP A 257 -2.88 15.96 -15.11
C ASP A 257 -3.71 15.11 -14.15
N ALA A 258 -4.55 15.75 -13.32
CA ALA A 258 -5.44 15.06 -12.37
C ALA A 258 -6.55 14.24 -13.05
N GLU A 259 -7.06 14.71 -14.19
CA GLU A 259 -8.02 14.00 -15.03
C GLU A 259 -7.32 12.87 -15.82
N LEU A 260 -6.14 13.13 -16.38
CA LEU A 260 -5.35 12.14 -17.11
C LEU A 260 -4.95 10.96 -16.20
N LEU A 261 -4.45 11.23 -14.99
CA LEU A 261 -4.17 10.21 -13.98
C LEU A 261 -5.44 9.43 -13.59
N GLN A 262 -6.57 10.11 -13.44
CA GLN A 262 -7.85 9.45 -13.14
C GLN A 262 -8.33 8.56 -14.30
N ASN A 263 -8.12 8.96 -15.55
CA ASN A 263 -8.45 8.19 -16.74
C ASN A 263 -7.56 6.93 -16.88
N TYR A 264 -6.25 7.05 -16.60
CA TYR A 264 -5.37 5.88 -16.47
C TYR A 264 -5.87 4.92 -15.37
N LEU A 265 -6.22 5.43 -14.18
CA LEU A 265 -6.71 4.61 -13.07
C LEU A 265 -8.03 3.89 -13.41
N ILE A 266 -8.95 4.53 -14.12
CA ILE A 266 -10.19 3.93 -14.61
C ILE A 266 -9.90 2.78 -15.59
N TYR A 267 -8.96 2.97 -16.52
CA TYR A 267 -8.61 1.97 -17.53
C TYR A 267 -7.87 0.76 -16.93
N ILE A 268 -6.94 1.00 -16.01
CA ILE A 268 -6.26 -0.06 -15.23
C ILE A 268 -7.29 -0.89 -14.43
N ASP A 269 -8.23 -0.23 -13.76
CA ASP A 269 -9.28 -0.87 -12.97
C ASP A 269 -10.28 -1.66 -13.86
N PHE A 270 -10.53 -1.21 -15.10
CA PHE A 270 -11.27 -1.97 -16.11
C PHE A 270 -10.54 -3.26 -16.53
N GLU A 271 -9.27 -3.20 -16.95
CA GLU A 271 -8.49 -4.38 -17.35
C GLU A 271 -8.31 -5.37 -16.19
N GLN A 272 -8.17 -4.89 -14.94
CA GLN A 272 -8.12 -5.73 -13.74
C GLN A 272 -9.45 -6.43 -13.40
N LYS A 273 -10.59 -5.87 -13.84
CA LYS A 273 -11.94 -6.40 -13.58
C LYS A 273 -12.45 -7.34 -14.67
N LYS A 274 -11.76 -7.45 -15.81
CA LYS A 274 -12.09 -8.42 -16.87
C LYS A 274 -12.07 -9.85 -16.35
N SER A 275 -13.05 -10.65 -16.78
CA SER A 275 -13.16 -12.07 -16.44
C SER A 275 -11.97 -12.91 -16.94
N LYS A 276 -11.32 -12.45 -18.01
CA LYS A 276 -10.02 -12.89 -18.50
C LYS A 276 -9.05 -11.71 -18.49
N SER A 277 -8.72 -11.21 -17.29
CA SER A 277 -7.72 -10.17 -17.10
C SER A 277 -6.34 -10.69 -17.52
N ASP A 278 -5.66 -9.93 -18.38
CA ASP A 278 -4.33 -10.23 -18.89
C ASP A 278 -3.27 -9.45 -18.06
N PRO A 279 -2.35 -10.15 -17.35
CA PRO A 279 -1.34 -9.48 -16.56
C PRO A 279 -0.40 -8.58 -17.35
N ALA A 280 -0.08 -8.91 -18.61
CA ALA A 280 0.83 -8.12 -19.43
C ALA A 280 0.19 -6.77 -19.81
N ARG A 281 -1.09 -6.79 -20.20
CA ARG A 281 -1.87 -5.56 -20.47
C ARG A 281 -2.01 -4.67 -19.24
N VAL A 282 -2.31 -5.25 -18.08
CA VAL A 282 -2.39 -4.49 -16.82
C VAL A 282 -1.02 -3.91 -16.44
N GLN A 283 0.07 -4.66 -16.63
CA GLN A 283 1.43 -4.18 -16.38
C GLN A 283 1.80 -3.02 -17.31
N VAL A 284 1.58 -3.13 -18.62
CA VAL A 284 1.87 -2.05 -19.58
C VAL A 284 1.04 -0.79 -19.31
N LEU A 285 -0.22 -0.90 -18.88
CA LEU A 285 -1.00 0.27 -18.45
C LEU A 285 -0.43 0.94 -17.19
N PHE A 286 0.08 0.17 -16.22
CA PHE A 286 0.80 0.74 -15.08
C PHE A 286 2.11 1.40 -15.50
N GLU A 287 2.90 0.77 -16.38
CA GLU A 287 4.17 1.33 -16.88
C GLU A 287 3.97 2.65 -17.62
N ARG A 288 2.96 2.74 -18.49
CA ARG A 288 2.55 4.00 -19.14
C ARG A 288 2.17 5.07 -18.11
N ALA A 289 1.36 4.68 -17.12
CA ALA A 289 0.91 5.61 -16.08
C ALA A 289 2.05 6.12 -15.19
N VAL A 290 3.03 5.29 -14.79
CA VAL A 290 4.19 5.77 -13.99
C VAL A 290 5.21 6.53 -14.82
N THR A 291 5.25 6.31 -16.14
CA THR A 291 6.05 7.14 -17.06
C THR A 291 5.44 8.54 -17.21
N ALA A 292 4.10 8.65 -17.20
CA ALA A 292 3.40 9.94 -17.18
C ALA A 292 3.40 10.62 -15.79
N PHE A 293 3.32 9.85 -14.70
CA PHE A 293 3.19 10.36 -13.33
C PHE A 293 4.24 9.77 -12.37
N PRO A 294 5.55 9.99 -12.62
CA PRO A 294 6.64 9.37 -11.88
C PRO A 294 6.60 9.66 -10.37
N VAL A 295 6.24 10.87 -9.96
CA VAL A 295 6.20 11.26 -8.54
C VAL A 295 4.89 10.86 -7.81
N SER A 296 4.00 10.08 -8.44
CA SER A 296 2.70 9.70 -7.85
C SER A 296 2.84 8.51 -6.90
N SER A 297 3.00 8.78 -5.60
CA SER A 297 3.07 7.78 -4.54
C SER A 297 1.91 6.77 -4.57
N ASP A 298 0.68 7.26 -4.71
CA ASP A 298 -0.54 6.44 -4.78
C ASP A 298 -0.55 5.49 -5.98
N LEU A 299 0.04 5.91 -7.12
CA LEU A 299 0.13 5.08 -8.31
C LEU A 299 1.14 3.95 -8.11
N TRP A 300 2.34 4.24 -7.59
CA TRP A 300 3.32 3.22 -7.25
C TRP A 300 2.80 2.25 -6.17
N LEU A 301 2.07 2.75 -5.17
CA LEU A 301 1.45 1.91 -4.13
C LEU A 301 0.36 0.98 -4.67
N LYS A 302 -0.39 1.40 -5.70
CA LYS A 302 -1.35 0.56 -6.44
C LYS A 302 -0.63 -0.45 -7.34
N TYR A 303 0.39 -0.03 -8.08
CA TYR A 303 1.13 -0.89 -9.01
C TYR A 303 1.87 -2.01 -8.26
N THR A 304 2.68 -1.66 -7.27
CA THR A 304 3.37 -2.63 -6.40
C THR A 304 2.38 -3.55 -5.68
N GLY A 305 1.25 -3.01 -5.20
CA GLY A 305 0.17 -3.78 -4.59
C GLY A 305 -0.50 -4.79 -5.53
N TYR A 306 -0.62 -4.46 -6.83
CA TYR A 306 -1.08 -5.40 -7.86
C TYR A 306 -0.05 -6.53 -8.08
N LEU A 307 1.23 -6.20 -8.25
CA LEU A 307 2.30 -7.18 -8.46
C LEU A 307 2.39 -8.18 -7.30
N ASP A 308 2.35 -7.68 -6.06
CA ASP A 308 2.37 -8.48 -4.82
C ASP A 308 1.20 -9.47 -4.72
N GLN A 309 0.02 -9.08 -5.20
CA GLN A 309 -1.20 -9.88 -5.06
C GLN A 309 -1.43 -10.83 -6.24
N LYS A 310 -1.03 -10.43 -7.46
CA LYS A 310 -1.43 -11.08 -8.72
C LYS A 310 -0.27 -11.74 -9.46
N LEU A 311 0.79 -11.00 -9.76
CA LEU A 311 1.86 -11.48 -10.64
C LEU A 311 2.94 -12.29 -9.89
N LYS A 312 3.46 -11.76 -8.78
CA LYS A 312 4.43 -12.42 -7.89
C LYS A 312 5.73 -12.92 -8.56
N VAL A 313 6.10 -12.38 -9.72
CA VAL A 313 7.38 -12.69 -10.40
C VAL A 313 8.50 -11.88 -9.75
N ALA A 314 9.49 -12.57 -9.16
CA ALA A 314 10.52 -11.96 -8.33
C ALA A 314 11.26 -10.78 -9.00
N VAL A 315 11.75 -10.98 -10.23
CA VAL A 315 12.52 -9.96 -10.98
C VAL A 315 11.67 -8.71 -11.25
N VAL A 316 10.43 -8.89 -11.72
CA VAL A 316 9.50 -7.77 -11.99
C VAL A 316 9.19 -7.00 -10.70
N CYS A 317 8.87 -7.71 -9.62
CA CYS A 317 8.62 -7.09 -8.32
C CYS A 317 9.84 -6.29 -7.83
N LYS A 318 11.05 -6.87 -7.83
CA LYS A 318 12.28 -6.18 -7.39
C LYS A 318 12.54 -4.91 -8.20
N ASN A 319 12.50 -5.00 -9.53
CA ASN A 319 12.79 -3.87 -10.41
C ASN A 319 11.77 -2.73 -10.24
N VAL A 320 10.48 -3.07 -10.12
CA VAL A 320 9.41 -2.06 -9.92
C VAL A 320 9.51 -1.41 -8.54
N TYR A 321 9.84 -2.14 -7.48
CA TYR A 321 10.09 -1.52 -6.17
C TYR A 321 11.33 -0.62 -6.16
N ALA A 322 12.44 -1.03 -6.79
CA ALA A 322 13.64 -0.21 -6.90
C ALA A 322 13.36 1.13 -7.61
N ARG A 323 12.59 1.09 -8.72
CA ARG A 323 12.12 2.30 -9.42
C ARG A 323 11.19 3.13 -8.54
N ALA A 324 10.24 2.51 -7.85
CA ALA A 324 9.28 3.20 -6.98
C ALA A 324 9.96 3.98 -5.83
N VAL A 325 10.97 3.40 -5.18
CA VAL A 325 11.69 4.08 -4.08
C VAL A 325 12.70 5.14 -4.58
N ARG A 326 13.16 5.04 -5.84
CA ARG A 326 13.95 6.08 -6.52
C ARG A 326 13.08 7.26 -6.98
N ASN A 327 11.82 6.98 -7.36
CA ASN A 327 10.82 7.98 -7.78
C ASN A 327 10.18 8.72 -6.60
N CYS A 328 9.80 8.00 -5.54
CA CYS A 328 9.10 8.53 -4.36
C CYS A 328 9.86 8.21 -3.05
N PRO A 329 11.14 8.63 -2.90
CA PRO A 329 11.99 8.25 -1.77
C PRO A 329 11.47 8.67 -0.39
N TRP A 330 10.59 9.68 -0.32
CA TRP A 330 9.97 10.17 0.92
C TRP A 330 8.86 9.28 1.48
N VAL A 331 8.43 8.22 0.78
CA VAL A 331 7.27 7.38 1.17
C VAL A 331 7.75 6.14 1.94
N GLY A 332 7.63 6.15 3.27
CA GLY A 332 8.09 5.03 4.11
C GLY A 332 7.41 3.69 3.78
N GLU A 333 6.16 3.69 3.32
CA GLU A 333 5.45 2.47 2.93
C GLU A 333 6.08 1.76 1.70
N LEU A 334 6.67 2.48 0.75
CA LEU A 334 7.32 1.86 -0.42
C LEU A 334 8.58 1.09 0.01
N TRP A 335 9.42 1.69 0.86
CA TRP A 335 10.58 1.01 1.46
C TRP A 335 10.18 -0.19 2.32
N ARG A 336 9.14 -0.03 3.16
CA ARG A 336 8.56 -1.11 3.98
C ARG A 336 8.15 -2.31 3.12
N LYS A 337 7.41 -2.06 2.02
CA LYS A 337 6.97 -3.09 1.08
C LYS A 337 8.12 -3.69 0.27
N TYR A 338 9.13 -2.90 -0.09
CA TYR A 338 10.31 -3.37 -0.82
C TYR A 338 11.10 -4.37 0.04
N LEU A 339 11.42 -4.03 1.30
CA LEU A 339 12.10 -4.94 2.24
C LEU A 339 11.33 -6.26 2.44
N LEU A 340 10.00 -6.18 2.65
CA LEU A 340 9.14 -7.37 2.74
C LEU A 340 9.10 -8.21 1.46
N THR A 341 9.33 -7.59 0.30
CA THR A 341 9.37 -8.26 -1.01
C THR A 341 10.72 -8.93 -1.26
N LEU A 342 11.81 -8.27 -0.88
CA LEU A 342 13.15 -8.86 -0.87
C LEU A 342 13.17 -10.13 0.00
N GLU A 343 12.65 -10.04 1.23
CA GLU A 343 12.56 -11.16 2.15
C GLU A 343 11.69 -12.30 1.58
N ARG A 344 10.51 -11.98 1.01
CA ARG A 344 9.59 -12.97 0.41
C ARG A 344 10.24 -13.78 -0.72
N PHE A 345 11.18 -13.19 -1.45
CA PHE A 345 11.92 -13.86 -2.52
C PHE A 345 13.30 -14.39 -2.07
N ASN A 346 13.54 -14.53 -0.76
CA ASN A 346 14.79 -15.02 -0.15
C ASN A 346 16.03 -14.29 -0.66
N SER A 347 15.95 -12.96 -0.74
CA SER A 347 17.08 -12.09 -1.09
C SER A 347 18.19 -12.18 -0.05
N SER A 348 19.41 -11.79 -0.44
CA SER A 348 20.54 -11.81 0.49
C SER A 348 20.36 -10.77 1.60
N ASP A 349 20.99 -10.99 2.75
CA ASP A 349 20.92 -10.03 3.86
C ASP A 349 21.73 -8.76 3.57
N GLU A 350 22.73 -8.85 2.71
CA GLU A 350 23.48 -7.72 2.14
C GLU A 350 22.56 -6.84 1.30
N GLU A 351 21.79 -7.41 0.37
CA GLU A 351 20.81 -6.69 -0.47
C GLU A 351 19.74 -6.00 0.39
N MET A 352 19.23 -6.70 1.41
CA MET A 352 18.27 -6.11 2.36
C MET A 352 18.88 -5.07 3.29
N SER A 353 20.17 -5.20 3.64
CA SER A 353 20.90 -4.18 4.40
C SER A 353 21.11 -2.94 3.54
N GLU A 354 21.51 -3.08 2.28
CA GLU A 354 21.74 -1.95 1.40
C GLU A 354 20.46 -1.14 1.19
N VAL A 355 19.34 -1.79 0.84
CA VAL A 355 18.04 -1.13 0.67
C VAL A 355 17.55 -0.48 1.97
N PHE A 356 17.84 -1.09 3.13
CA PHE A 356 17.57 -0.46 4.42
C PHE A 356 18.43 0.80 4.65
N GLU A 357 19.74 0.76 4.41
CA GLU A 357 20.62 1.93 4.53
C GLU A 357 20.30 3.03 3.51
N GLN A 358 19.92 2.67 2.28
CA GLN A 358 19.39 3.61 1.29
C GLN A 358 18.13 4.31 1.80
N SER A 359 17.22 3.58 2.45
CA SER A 359 16.00 4.14 3.05
C SER A 359 16.31 5.10 4.20
N MET A 360 17.31 4.79 5.05
CA MET A 360 17.72 5.63 6.18
C MET A 360 18.45 6.91 5.76
N LYS A 361 18.92 7.00 4.52
CA LYS A 361 19.44 8.24 3.91
C LYS A 361 18.33 9.16 3.38
N ARG A 362 17.06 8.76 3.40
CA ARG A 362 15.92 9.57 2.95
C ARG A 362 15.15 10.12 4.15
N GLY A 363 14.74 11.38 4.05
CA GLY A 363 13.89 12.00 5.06
C GLY A 363 12.42 11.58 4.89
N PHE A 364 11.92 10.70 5.75
CA PHE A 364 10.48 10.49 5.91
C PHE A 364 9.86 11.62 6.73
N GLN A 365 8.58 11.91 6.46
CA GLN A 365 7.88 13.04 7.08
C GLN A 365 7.42 12.73 8.51
N THR A 366 7.16 11.46 8.84
CA THR A 366 6.56 11.08 10.12
C THR A 366 7.41 10.09 10.94
N PRO A 367 7.40 10.17 12.29
CA PRO A 367 8.03 9.18 13.16
C PRO A 367 7.55 7.74 12.89
N SER A 368 6.29 7.59 12.45
CA SER A 368 5.70 6.29 12.18
C SER A 368 6.33 5.61 10.96
N GLU A 369 6.79 6.36 9.96
CA GLU A 369 7.41 5.78 8.75
C GLU A 369 8.79 5.20 9.04
N TYR A 370 9.64 5.95 9.75
CA TYR A 370 10.91 5.40 10.26
C TYR A 370 10.66 4.15 11.09
N LEU A 371 9.72 4.23 12.05
CA LEU A 371 9.41 3.12 12.95
C LEU A 371 8.89 1.88 12.20
N ASP A 372 8.03 2.06 11.18
CA ASP A 372 7.55 0.99 10.32
C ASP A 372 8.70 0.29 9.53
N VAL A 373 9.67 1.05 9.02
CA VAL A 373 10.83 0.52 8.28
C VAL A 373 11.83 -0.17 9.23
N PHE A 374 12.16 0.44 10.37
CA PHE A 374 12.99 -0.17 11.42
C PHE A 374 12.39 -1.47 11.93
N LEU A 375 11.10 -1.47 12.28
CA LEU A 375 10.41 -2.67 12.76
C LEU A 375 10.43 -3.76 11.70
N THR A 376 10.25 -3.42 10.42
CA THR A 376 10.33 -4.39 9.31
C THR A 376 11.73 -5.03 9.20
N ARG A 377 12.81 -4.26 9.36
CA ARG A 377 14.18 -4.79 9.34
C ARG A 377 14.47 -5.69 10.55
N VAL A 378 14.03 -5.30 11.75
CA VAL A 378 14.07 -6.14 12.96
C VAL A 378 13.31 -7.46 12.73
N ASP A 379 12.13 -7.39 12.12
CA ASP A 379 11.26 -8.55 11.92
C ASP A 379 11.85 -9.56 10.92
N GLY A 380 12.52 -9.07 9.86
CA GLY A 380 13.27 -9.89 8.92
C GLY A 380 14.50 -10.55 9.56
N LEU A 381 15.35 -9.76 10.24
CA LEU A 381 16.51 -10.28 11.00
C LEU A 381 16.10 -11.37 12.00
N ARG A 382 14.97 -11.17 12.71
CA ARG A 382 14.41 -12.15 13.63
C ARG A 382 13.93 -13.43 12.91
N ARG A 383 13.31 -13.31 11.73
CA ARG A 383 12.87 -14.48 10.94
C ARG A 383 14.05 -15.25 10.35
N GLN A 384 15.14 -14.57 10.01
CA GLN A 384 16.41 -15.16 9.56
C GLN A 384 17.30 -15.68 10.72
N MET A 385 16.82 -15.63 11.97
CA MET A 385 17.57 -16.05 13.18
C MET A 385 18.93 -15.35 13.36
N ALA A 386 19.01 -14.06 13.02
CA ALA A 386 20.19 -13.24 13.24
C ALA A 386 20.55 -13.12 14.74
N SER A 387 21.80 -12.76 15.02
CA SER A 387 22.33 -12.57 16.38
C SER A 387 21.54 -11.53 17.18
N VAL A 388 21.46 -11.74 18.49
CA VAL A 388 20.79 -10.84 19.46
C VAL A 388 21.43 -9.46 19.44
N GLU A 389 22.76 -9.42 19.28
CA GLU A 389 23.59 -8.22 19.19
C GLU A 389 23.13 -7.33 18.04
N ARG A 390 22.91 -7.92 16.86
CA ARG A 390 22.45 -7.18 15.67
C ARG A 390 21.01 -6.72 15.78
N LEU A 391 20.15 -7.45 16.51
CA LEU A 391 18.81 -6.97 16.85
C LEU A 391 18.88 -5.77 17.81
N ARG A 392 19.74 -5.84 18.84
CA ARG A 392 20.01 -4.74 19.79
C ARG A 392 20.52 -3.48 19.08
N GLU A 393 21.44 -3.62 18.14
CA GLU A 393 21.96 -2.53 17.30
C GLU A 393 20.84 -1.79 16.55
N VAL A 394 19.97 -2.54 15.84
CA VAL A 394 18.87 -1.94 15.07
C VAL A 394 17.82 -1.31 15.99
N PHE A 395 17.49 -1.92 17.14
CA PHE A 395 16.59 -1.33 18.13
C PHE A 395 17.16 -0.04 18.77
N GLN A 396 18.45 -0.03 19.14
CA GLN A 396 19.11 1.13 19.73
C GLN A 396 19.19 2.28 18.70
N ARG A 397 19.62 2.00 17.47
CA ARG A 397 19.65 2.98 16.36
C ARG A 397 18.27 3.56 16.05
N ALA A 398 17.20 2.75 16.10
CA ALA A 398 15.83 3.23 15.94
C ALA A 398 15.42 4.18 17.07
N ALA A 399 15.81 3.88 18.32
CA ALA A 399 15.53 4.72 19.47
C ALA A 399 16.28 6.06 19.41
N ASP A 400 17.57 6.03 19.06
CA ASP A 400 18.40 7.23 18.95
C ASP A 400 17.97 8.12 17.79
N LEU A 401 17.61 7.56 16.63
CA LEU A 401 17.09 8.33 15.50
C LEU A 401 15.78 9.03 15.88
N LEU A 402 14.83 8.31 16.49
CA LEU A 402 13.56 8.91 16.92
C LEU A 402 13.78 10.00 17.98
N ALA A 403 14.67 9.79 18.96
CA ALA A 403 14.96 10.80 19.99
C ALA A 403 15.65 12.06 19.42
N ASN A 404 16.52 11.91 18.42
CA ASN A 404 17.26 13.03 17.83
C ASN A 404 16.42 13.84 16.83
N TYR A 405 15.65 13.19 15.95
CA TYR A 405 14.85 13.88 14.93
C TYR A 405 13.46 14.30 15.44
N PHE A 406 12.93 13.62 16.45
CA PHE A 406 11.56 13.83 16.96
C PHE A 406 11.51 13.80 18.50
N PRO A 407 12.18 14.74 19.20
CA PRO A 407 12.28 14.72 20.67
C PRO A 407 10.93 14.76 21.40
N ASP A 408 9.90 15.36 20.80
CA ASP A 408 8.53 15.41 21.34
C ASP A 408 7.67 14.16 21.01
N PHE A 409 8.20 13.19 20.24
CA PHE A 409 7.44 12.02 19.83
C PHE A 409 7.34 10.96 20.94
N VAL A 410 6.10 10.61 21.28
CA VAL A 410 5.78 9.53 22.23
C VAL A 410 5.12 8.38 21.48
N ASP A 411 5.82 7.23 21.37
CA ASP A 411 5.27 5.97 20.85
C ASP A 411 4.23 5.39 21.83
N ARG A 412 3.02 5.96 21.80
CA ARG A 412 1.88 5.59 22.66
C ARG A 412 1.52 4.10 22.58
N SER A 413 1.84 3.43 21.47
CA SER A 413 1.58 2.01 21.25
C SER A 413 2.75 1.10 21.64
N LEU A 414 3.88 1.68 22.10
CA LEU A 414 5.10 0.99 22.53
C LEU A 414 5.59 -0.06 21.52
N ARG A 415 5.43 0.24 20.22
CA ARG A 415 5.80 -0.63 19.11
C ARG A 415 7.30 -0.89 19.08
N LEU A 416 8.13 0.11 19.39
CA LEU A 416 9.58 -0.07 19.46
C LEU A 416 9.99 -0.74 20.78
N GLN A 417 9.91 0.01 21.88
CA GLN A 417 10.52 -0.36 23.16
C GLN A 417 9.84 -1.59 23.79
N GLY A 418 8.51 -1.70 23.66
CA GLY A 418 7.78 -2.89 24.08
C GLY A 418 8.07 -4.13 23.24
N TYR A 419 8.47 -3.99 21.97
CA TYR A 419 8.94 -5.10 21.17
C TYR A 419 10.37 -5.50 21.55
N TRP A 420 11.26 -4.53 21.74
CA TRP A 420 12.63 -4.77 22.19
C TRP A 420 12.66 -5.58 23.49
N ALA A 421 11.96 -5.14 24.54
CA ALA A 421 11.92 -5.87 25.81
C ALA A 421 11.36 -7.29 25.66
N ARG A 422 10.39 -7.53 24.75
CA ARG A 422 9.91 -8.89 24.42
C ARG A 422 10.97 -9.74 23.71
N MET A 423 11.86 -9.16 22.91
CA MET A 423 12.95 -9.89 22.26
C MET A 423 14.11 -10.19 23.21
N GLU A 424 14.42 -9.28 24.13
CA GLU A 424 15.37 -9.55 25.22
C GLU A 424 14.93 -10.75 26.06
N VAL A 425 13.66 -10.80 26.49
CA VAL A 425 13.12 -11.97 27.21
C VAL A 425 13.11 -13.24 26.36
N ARG A 426 12.64 -13.18 25.11
CA ARG A 426 12.36 -14.39 24.31
C ARG A 426 13.55 -14.97 23.55
N LEU A 427 14.54 -14.15 23.20
CA LEU A 427 15.69 -14.56 22.37
C LEU A 427 16.99 -14.47 23.17
N ALA A 428 17.28 -13.32 23.77
CA ALA A 428 18.48 -13.14 24.60
C ALA A 428 18.40 -13.90 25.93
N LYS A 429 17.16 -14.16 26.42
CA LYS A 429 16.86 -14.61 27.80
C LYS A 429 17.36 -13.62 28.87
N ASP A 430 17.55 -12.37 28.49
CA ASP A 430 18.14 -11.31 29.29
C ASP A 430 17.03 -10.47 29.95
N ILE A 431 16.49 -11.01 31.04
CA ILE A 431 15.45 -10.34 31.85
C ILE A 431 15.98 -9.01 32.42
N SER A 432 17.29 -8.90 32.67
CA SER A 432 17.92 -7.68 33.18
C SER A 432 17.93 -6.55 32.14
N ALA A 433 18.27 -6.85 30.88
CA ALA A 433 18.15 -5.91 29.77
C ALA A 433 16.68 -5.51 29.53
N ALA A 434 15.76 -6.48 29.55
CA ALA A 434 14.33 -6.22 29.39
C ALA A 434 13.78 -5.27 30.49
N ARG A 435 14.15 -5.50 31.76
CA ARG A 435 13.84 -4.61 32.88
C ARG A 435 14.46 -3.23 32.71
N SER A 436 15.71 -3.13 32.25
CA SER A 436 16.40 -1.85 31.99
C SER A 436 15.66 -0.98 30.96
N ILE A 437 15.09 -1.59 29.91
CA ILE A 437 14.25 -0.91 28.92
C ILE A 437 12.97 -0.35 29.57
N TRP A 438 12.24 -1.17 30.33
CA TRP A 438 11.03 -0.72 31.02
C TRP A 438 11.30 0.33 32.11
N GLU A 439 12.40 0.21 32.85
CA GLU A 439 12.84 1.22 33.81
C GLU A 439 13.15 2.56 33.14
N ARG A 440 13.75 2.54 31.93
CA ARG A 440 14.04 3.73 31.14
C ARG A 440 12.74 4.42 30.71
N LEU A 441 11.77 3.64 30.19
CA LEU A 441 10.42 4.12 29.88
C LEU A 441 9.68 4.68 31.10
N VAL A 442 9.79 4.04 32.27
CA VAL A 442 9.17 4.53 33.52
C VAL A 442 9.80 5.84 34.00
N LYS A 443 11.09 6.08 33.70
CA LYS A 443 11.79 7.33 34.01
C LYS A 443 11.40 8.48 33.07
N SER A 444 11.28 8.23 31.76
CA SER A 444 10.89 9.26 30.77
C SER A 444 9.38 9.51 30.69
N SER A 445 8.61 8.43 30.79
CA SER A 445 7.22 8.35 30.31
C SER A 445 6.29 7.67 31.32
N GLY A 446 6.70 7.53 32.59
CA GLY A 446 5.94 6.88 33.66
C GLY A 446 4.66 7.60 34.12
N TRP A 447 4.22 8.63 33.39
CA TRP A 447 2.87 9.21 33.42
C TRP A 447 1.88 8.45 32.53
N MET A 448 2.38 7.61 31.62
CA MET A 448 1.59 6.80 30.69
C MET A 448 1.21 5.44 31.29
N THR A 449 -0.03 5.02 31.09
CA THR A 449 -0.60 3.78 31.66
C THR A 449 0.00 2.53 31.01
N GLU A 450 0.16 2.60 29.70
CA GLU A 450 0.58 1.54 28.79
C GLU A 450 2.01 1.10 29.08
N VAL A 451 2.86 2.01 29.59
CA VAL A 451 4.21 1.71 30.08
C VAL A 451 4.14 0.81 31.32
N TRP A 452 3.28 1.12 32.27
CA TRP A 452 3.10 0.32 33.48
C TRP A 452 2.45 -1.03 33.17
N GLN A 453 1.39 -1.05 32.35
CA GLN A 453 0.75 -2.29 31.91
C GLN A 453 1.71 -3.17 31.11
N GLY A 454 2.50 -2.59 30.20
CA GLY A 454 3.49 -3.34 29.41
C GLY A 454 4.56 -4.02 30.27
N TYR A 455 5.08 -3.31 31.28
CA TYR A 455 6.04 -3.87 32.23
C TYR A 455 5.40 -4.94 33.15
N ILE A 456 4.22 -4.66 33.72
CA ILE A 456 3.47 -5.61 34.55
C ILE A 456 3.15 -6.90 33.77
N ASN A 457 2.69 -6.79 32.53
CA ASN A 457 2.40 -7.94 31.66
C ASN A 457 3.65 -8.76 31.31
N MET A 458 4.84 -8.12 31.26
CA MET A 458 6.10 -8.84 31.08
C MET A 458 6.46 -9.66 32.32
N GLU A 459 6.39 -9.07 33.52
CA GLU A 459 6.73 -9.77 34.77
C GLU A 459 5.69 -10.85 35.14
N LEU A 460 4.41 -10.64 34.80
CA LEU A 460 3.37 -11.67 34.87
C LEU A 460 3.68 -12.85 33.93
N GLY A 461 4.10 -12.56 32.69
CA GLY A 461 4.55 -13.57 31.73
C GLY A 461 5.88 -14.26 32.08
N LEU A 462 6.53 -13.85 33.17
CA LEU A 462 7.69 -14.47 33.79
C LEU A 462 7.37 -15.08 35.17
N GLU A 463 6.10 -15.09 35.57
CA GLU A 463 5.60 -15.57 36.87
C GLU A 463 6.25 -14.88 38.10
N ASN A 464 6.84 -13.68 37.91
CA ASN A 464 7.51 -12.91 38.95
C ASN A 464 6.52 -12.14 39.83
N ILE A 465 5.61 -12.86 40.51
CA ILE A 465 4.50 -12.31 41.31
C ILE A 465 4.96 -11.22 42.30
N ASN A 466 6.14 -11.38 42.91
CA ASN A 466 6.69 -10.38 43.83
C ASN A 466 7.09 -9.06 43.15
N GLU A 467 7.63 -9.11 41.93
CA GLU A 467 7.96 -7.91 41.16
C GLU A 467 6.70 -7.24 40.61
N VAL A 468 5.71 -8.02 40.15
CA VAL A 468 4.40 -7.49 39.74
C VAL A 468 3.74 -6.72 40.90
N ARG A 469 3.74 -7.31 42.10
CA ARG A 469 3.26 -6.68 43.35
C ARG A 469 4.05 -5.42 43.69
N ALA A 470 5.36 -5.41 43.48
CA ALA A 470 6.20 -4.22 43.66
C ALA A 470 5.89 -3.11 42.62
N LEU A 471 5.63 -3.47 41.36
CA LEU A 471 5.25 -2.54 40.30
C LEU A 471 3.90 -1.88 40.57
N TYR A 472 2.86 -2.63 40.94
CA TYR A 472 1.57 -2.05 41.35
C TYR A 472 1.74 -1.10 42.54
N ARG A 473 2.51 -1.49 43.56
CA ARG A 473 2.86 -0.64 44.72
C ARG A 473 3.70 0.61 44.34
N LYS A 474 4.35 0.64 43.17
CA LYS A 474 5.16 1.75 42.62
C LYS A 474 4.37 2.71 41.71
N CYS A 475 3.19 2.30 41.23
CA CYS A 475 2.38 3.08 40.29
C CYS A 475 0.97 3.48 40.76
N TYR A 476 0.32 2.78 41.70
CA TYR A 476 -1.07 3.09 42.12
C TYR A 476 -1.29 4.54 42.58
N SER A 477 -0.30 5.13 43.26
CA SER A 477 -0.36 6.50 43.80
C SER A 477 0.03 7.59 42.78
N ARG A 478 0.42 7.22 41.55
CA ARG A 478 0.77 8.18 40.50
C ARG A 478 -0.49 8.83 39.92
N LYS A 479 -0.33 10.02 39.33
CA LYS A 479 -1.33 10.59 38.43
C LYS A 479 -0.94 10.17 37.02
N LEU A 480 -1.66 9.20 36.46
CA LEU A 480 -1.52 8.75 35.08
C LEU A 480 -2.52 9.52 34.19
N GLU A 481 -2.28 9.52 32.88
CA GLU A 481 -3.16 10.18 31.91
C GLU A 481 -4.55 9.52 31.83
N GLY A 482 -5.60 10.35 31.78
CA GLY A 482 -7.00 9.91 31.69
C GLY A 482 -7.38 8.89 32.77
N ASN A 483 -8.13 7.87 32.36
CA ASN A 483 -8.61 6.79 33.23
C ASN A 483 -7.49 5.84 33.69
N GLY A 484 -6.22 6.08 33.31
CA GLY A 484 -5.08 5.21 33.61
C GLY A 484 -4.89 4.90 35.09
N SER A 485 -5.09 5.91 35.94
CA SER A 485 -4.96 5.77 37.41
C SER A 485 -5.98 4.78 37.98
N LYS A 486 -7.19 4.76 37.41
CA LYS A 486 -8.31 3.86 37.78
C LYS A 486 -8.04 2.44 37.28
N VAL A 487 -7.66 2.29 36.01
CA VAL A 487 -7.31 1.00 35.39
C VAL A 487 -6.16 0.30 36.12
N ILE A 488 -5.16 1.03 36.61
CA ILE A 488 -4.06 0.46 37.42
C ILE A 488 -4.52 0.02 38.81
N CYS A 489 -5.43 0.77 39.46
CA CYS A 489 -5.98 0.39 40.75
C CYS A 489 -6.90 -0.84 40.65
N GLU A 490 -7.80 -0.86 39.67
CA GLU A 490 -8.66 -2.01 39.35
C GLU A 490 -7.82 -3.24 38.98
N GLY A 491 -6.76 -3.06 38.18
CA GLY A 491 -5.81 -4.12 37.84
C GLY A 491 -5.05 -4.69 39.04
N TRP A 492 -4.64 -3.86 40.01
CA TRP A 492 -3.99 -4.35 41.23
C TRP A 492 -4.95 -5.22 42.06
N LEU A 493 -6.22 -4.80 42.18
CA LEU A 493 -7.24 -5.57 42.88
C LEU A 493 -7.52 -6.91 42.20
N GLN A 494 -7.50 -6.97 40.87
CA GLN A 494 -7.64 -8.24 40.15
C GLN A 494 -6.42 -9.14 40.35
N PHE A 495 -5.20 -8.59 40.26
CA PHE A 495 -3.96 -9.33 40.48
C PHE A 495 -3.88 -9.99 41.87
N GLU A 496 -4.23 -9.28 42.95
CA GLU A 496 -4.20 -9.88 44.29
C GLU A 496 -5.35 -10.87 44.54
N ARG A 497 -6.41 -10.89 43.71
CA ARG A 497 -7.43 -11.98 43.72
C ARG A 497 -6.93 -13.26 43.06
N GLU A 498 -6.06 -13.13 42.07
CA GLU A 498 -5.55 -14.26 41.26
C GLU A 498 -4.25 -14.85 41.85
N PHE A 499 -3.38 -14.01 42.41
CA PHE A 499 -2.01 -14.37 42.85
C PHE A 499 -1.66 -13.87 44.26
N GLY A 500 -2.62 -13.31 45.00
CA GLY A 500 -2.43 -12.76 46.34
C GLY A 500 -2.88 -13.69 47.46
N THR A 501 -2.41 -13.39 48.67
CA THR A 501 -3.04 -13.88 49.90
C THR A 501 -4.26 -13.01 50.23
N LEU A 502 -5.17 -13.47 51.11
CA LEU A 502 -6.24 -12.61 51.63
C LEU A 502 -5.68 -11.33 52.27
N GLU A 503 -4.56 -11.44 53.00
CA GLU A 503 -3.91 -10.30 53.66
C GLU A 503 -3.34 -9.29 52.64
N ASP A 504 -2.78 -9.75 51.52
CA ASP A 504 -2.34 -8.87 50.41
C ASP A 504 -3.52 -8.25 49.67
N PHE A 505 -4.60 -9.01 49.44
CA PHE A 505 -5.83 -8.51 48.84
C PHE A 505 -6.51 -7.44 49.72
N GLU A 506 -6.54 -7.61 51.04
CA GLU A 506 -7.04 -6.60 51.98
C GLU A 506 -6.16 -5.33 51.99
N LYS A 507 -4.82 -5.49 52.03
CA LYS A 507 -3.86 -4.37 51.93
C LYS A 507 -4.00 -3.59 50.61
N ALA A 508 -4.27 -4.28 49.50
CA ALA A 508 -4.53 -3.67 48.20
C ALA A 508 -5.91 -3.01 48.16
N SER A 509 -6.95 -3.67 48.67
CA SER A 509 -8.33 -3.15 48.78
C SER A 509 -8.38 -1.83 49.53
N LEU A 510 -7.68 -1.72 50.66
CA LEU A 510 -7.60 -0.48 51.42
C LEU A 510 -6.95 0.66 50.61
N LYS A 511 -5.81 0.39 49.94
CA LYS A 511 -5.02 1.43 49.26
C LYS A 511 -5.55 1.83 47.88
N ALA A 512 -5.94 0.84 47.08
CA ALA A 512 -6.54 1.06 45.78
C ALA A 512 -7.99 1.55 45.90
N GLY A 513 -8.75 1.09 46.91
CA GLY A 513 -10.10 1.59 47.21
C GLY A 513 -10.11 3.08 47.52
N GLN A 514 -9.30 3.52 48.50
CA GLN A 514 -9.10 4.95 48.80
C GLN A 514 -8.73 5.77 47.56
N ARG A 515 -7.83 5.24 46.72
CA ARG A 515 -7.40 5.92 45.49
C ARG A 515 -8.51 5.96 44.41
N LEU A 516 -9.37 4.96 44.34
CA LEU A 516 -10.52 4.93 43.44
C LEU A 516 -11.63 5.89 43.91
N GLU A 517 -11.85 6.01 45.22
CA GLU A 517 -12.76 7.00 45.82
C GLU A 517 -12.25 8.44 45.55
N GLU A 518 -10.95 8.71 45.73
CA GLU A 518 -10.33 9.98 45.33
C GLU A 518 -10.59 10.30 43.85
N ILE A 519 -10.34 9.35 42.95
CA ILE A 519 -10.55 9.53 41.50
C ILE A 519 -12.02 9.81 41.19
N GLN A 520 -12.95 9.03 41.74
CA GLN A 520 -14.40 9.24 41.54
C GLN A 520 -14.87 10.61 42.06
N SER A 521 -14.31 11.08 43.18
CA SER A 521 -14.62 12.41 43.72
C SER A 521 -14.12 13.55 42.80
N ILE A 522 -12.99 13.34 42.11
CA ILE A 522 -12.44 14.29 41.13
C ILE A 522 -13.25 14.26 39.84
N GLU A 523 -13.56 13.07 39.30
CA GLU A 523 -14.44 12.86 38.14
C GLU A 523 -15.78 13.61 38.35
N ALA A 524 -16.45 13.38 39.48
CA ALA A 524 -17.72 14.02 39.81
C ALA A 524 -17.63 15.55 39.99
N VAL A 525 -16.53 16.09 40.52
CA VAL A 525 -16.34 17.55 40.61
C VAL A 525 -16.16 18.15 39.21
N GLN A 526 -15.37 17.52 38.34
CA GLN A 526 -15.15 18.01 36.97
C GLN A 526 -16.44 18.05 36.16
N ASP A 527 -17.27 17.00 36.23
CA ASP A 527 -18.60 16.98 35.62
C ASP A 527 -19.45 18.18 36.09
N THR A 528 -19.46 18.49 37.40
CA THR A 528 -20.21 19.63 37.93
C THR A 528 -19.62 21.00 37.58
N GLU A 529 -18.41 21.10 37.06
CA GLU A 529 -17.80 22.35 36.57
C GLU A 529 -18.11 22.54 35.07
N GLU A 530 -17.96 21.50 34.24
CA GLU A 530 -18.31 21.57 32.81
C GLU A 530 -19.79 21.88 32.58
N PHE A 531 -20.69 21.41 33.45
CA PHE A 531 -22.11 21.76 33.41
C PHE A 531 -22.42 23.24 33.77
N LYS A 532 -21.45 24.04 34.26
CA LYS A 532 -21.64 25.47 34.60
C LYS A 532 -21.28 26.42 33.45
N GLU A 533 -20.23 26.13 32.68
CA GLU A 533 -19.69 27.04 31.65
C GLU A 533 -20.62 27.37 30.45
N PRO A 534 -21.66 26.58 30.07
CA PRO A 534 -22.55 26.94 28.95
C PRO A 534 -23.36 28.23 29.12
N ARG A 535 -23.45 28.80 30.34
CA ARG A 535 -24.44 29.83 30.68
C ARG A 535 -23.97 31.30 30.71
N MET A 536 -22.70 31.61 30.44
CA MET A 536 -22.20 33.01 30.48
C MET A 536 -21.64 33.55 29.15
N LYS A 537 -22.35 33.31 28.03
CA LYS A 537 -22.06 33.95 26.71
C LYS A 537 -23.24 34.64 26.03
N HIS A 538 -24.41 34.74 26.69
CA HIS A 538 -25.58 35.47 26.16
C HIS A 538 -26.18 36.46 27.18
N GLU A 539 -25.35 37.36 27.72
CA GLU A 539 -25.86 38.61 28.32
C GLU A 539 -24.79 39.72 28.38
N ARG A 540 -24.55 40.38 27.24
CA ARG A 540 -23.90 41.71 27.14
C ARG A 540 -24.01 42.28 25.71
N GLY A 541 -25.18 42.81 25.39
CA GLY A 541 -25.41 43.72 24.26
C GLY A 541 -26.08 44.99 24.77
N ASN A 542 -25.69 46.15 24.23
CA ASN A 542 -26.18 47.49 24.58
C ASN A 542 -26.13 47.91 26.07
N GLN A 543 -25.07 48.63 26.43
CA GLN A 543 -25.22 50.06 26.79
C GLN A 543 -23.88 50.78 26.64
N GLU A 544 -23.81 51.75 25.73
CA GLU A 544 -22.79 52.80 25.73
C GLU A 544 -23.25 53.89 26.73
N SER A 545 -22.41 54.60 27.49
CA SER A 545 -21.38 55.51 26.97
C SER A 545 -20.68 56.28 28.12
N SER A 546 -19.59 57.01 27.78
CA SER A 546 -18.97 58.11 28.55
C SER A 546 -18.03 57.78 29.75
N ALA A 547 -17.39 58.84 30.29
CA ALA A 547 -16.55 58.89 31.51
C ALA A 547 -15.10 58.30 31.50
N GLN A 548 -14.25 58.93 30.68
CA GLN A 548 -12.82 59.25 30.90
C GLN A 548 -12.06 58.76 32.17
N ALA A 549 -10.92 58.08 31.93
CA ALA A 549 -9.58 58.27 32.51
C ALA A 549 -9.32 58.47 34.03
N ALA A 550 -8.50 57.57 34.64
CA ALA A 550 -7.26 57.97 35.37
C ALA A 550 -6.31 56.82 35.82
N LYS A 551 -5.03 56.94 35.42
CA LYS A 551 -3.77 56.70 36.19
C LYS A 551 -3.63 55.51 37.20
N ARG A 552 -2.87 54.48 36.76
CA ARG A 552 -1.45 54.18 37.15
C ARG A 552 -1.08 53.89 38.64
N LYS A 553 -0.58 52.67 38.92
CA LYS A 553 0.58 52.25 39.80
C LYS A 553 0.34 50.97 40.66
N ARG A 554 1.38 50.11 40.77
CA ARG A 554 1.66 49.20 41.91
C ARG A 554 2.54 49.95 42.94
N PRO A 555 2.48 49.64 44.26
CA PRO A 555 3.46 48.75 44.94
C PRO A 555 2.78 47.80 45.99
N LYS A 556 3.19 46.55 46.27
CA LYS A 556 4.42 45.94 46.86
C LYS A 556 4.40 45.75 48.41
N ASP A 557 4.67 44.49 48.80
CA ASP A 557 5.39 43.97 50.00
C ASP A 557 4.79 43.95 51.44
N VAL A 558 5.31 42.96 52.23
CA VAL A 558 5.32 42.78 53.70
C VAL A 558 4.07 42.18 54.41
N LYS A 559 4.11 41.40 55.54
CA LYS A 559 4.90 40.24 56.06
C LYS A 559 4.41 39.90 57.50
N GLU A 560 4.35 38.63 57.94
CA GLU A 560 4.31 38.18 59.38
C GLU A 560 3.12 38.64 60.29
N GLU A 561 2.82 38.14 61.50
CA GLU A 561 2.92 36.79 62.11
C GLU A 561 1.90 36.55 63.28
N LYS A 562 1.52 35.27 63.54
CA LYS A 562 1.15 34.60 64.83
C LYS A 562 0.62 35.39 66.09
N LYS A 563 -0.59 35.03 66.62
CA LYS A 563 -0.88 34.32 67.93
C LYS A 563 -2.22 34.64 68.68
N ARG A 564 -2.97 33.57 69.00
CA ARG A 564 -3.70 33.21 70.27
C ARG A 564 -4.38 34.27 71.19
N GLN A 565 -5.67 34.08 71.51
CA GLN A 565 -6.25 33.53 72.79
C GLN A 565 -7.81 33.58 72.71
N LYS A 566 -8.65 32.57 73.03
CA LYS A 566 -8.95 31.76 74.25
C LYS A 566 -9.88 32.43 75.30
N VAL A 567 -11.19 32.16 75.26
CA VAL A 567 -12.15 32.24 76.41
C VAL A 567 -13.25 31.15 76.25
N ALA A 568 -13.75 30.63 77.38
CA ALA A 568 -14.93 29.75 77.61
C ALA A 568 -15.42 30.03 79.08
N PRO A 569 -16.53 29.49 79.69
CA PRO A 569 -17.17 28.16 79.44
C PRO A 569 -18.69 28.02 79.81
N LYS A 570 -19.18 26.76 79.92
CA LYS A 570 -20.42 26.26 80.62
C LYS A 570 -21.76 26.48 79.86
N ARG A 571 -22.82 25.67 80.03
CA ARG A 571 -23.11 24.55 80.97
C ARG A 571 -24.14 23.54 80.38
N GLU A 572 -24.12 22.30 80.88
CA GLU A 572 -25.12 21.20 80.70
C GLU A 572 -26.08 21.12 81.93
N PRO A 573 -27.10 20.21 82.11
CA PRO A 573 -27.21 18.80 81.60
C PRO A 573 -28.62 18.15 81.30
N GLY A 574 -28.64 17.00 80.61
CA GLY A 574 -29.18 15.71 81.17
C GLY A 574 -30.57 15.10 80.81
N LYS A 575 -30.54 13.77 80.49
CA LYS A 575 -31.58 12.69 80.73
C LYS A 575 -32.90 12.67 79.92
N LEU A 576 -33.70 11.57 79.83
CA LEU A 576 -33.48 10.11 79.62
C LEU A 576 -34.84 9.35 79.41
N HIS A 577 -34.95 8.48 78.38
CA HIS A 577 -35.84 7.29 78.19
C HIS A 577 -37.40 7.28 78.31
N SER A 578 -37.96 6.20 77.71
CA SER A 578 -39.22 5.43 77.93
C SER A 578 -40.62 5.84 77.41
N GLU A 579 -41.04 5.14 76.33
CA GLU A 579 -42.27 4.30 76.16
C GLU A 579 -43.72 4.83 76.00
N ALA A 580 -44.49 4.06 75.20
CA ALA A 580 -45.92 3.68 75.30
C ALA A 580 -47.10 4.53 74.72
N LYS A 581 -47.48 4.18 73.47
CA LYS A 581 -48.81 3.66 73.01
C LYS A 581 -50.12 4.51 72.97
N MET A 582 -50.99 4.05 72.05
CA MET A 582 -52.44 4.32 71.80
C MET A 582 -52.75 5.57 70.95
N ALA A 583 -53.25 5.47 69.70
CA ALA A 583 -54.52 4.92 69.13
C ALA A 583 -55.59 6.04 68.99
N THR A 584 -56.55 6.04 68.04
CA THR A 584 -57.29 4.94 67.34
C THR A 584 -57.76 5.31 65.91
N ASN A 585 -57.89 4.30 65.02
CA ASN A 585 -58.96 4.05 64.02
C ASN A 585 -59.24 5.10 62.90
N GLU A 586 -59.81 4.79 61.72
CA GLU A 586 -60.30 3.57 61.02
C GLU A 586 -60.15 3.87 59.49
N GLY A 587 -59.91 2.96 58.53
CA GLY A 587 -60.62 1.72 58.13
C GLY A 587 -61.01 1.87 56.62
N ASP A 588 -61.32 0.87 55.78
CA ASP A 588 -61.31 -0.62 55.81
C ASP A 588 -61.71 -1.08 54.36
N ARG A 589 -61.24 -2.11 53.61
CA ARG A 589 -60.28 -3.25 53.71
C ARG A 589 -59.51 -3.37 52.36
N ASP A 590 -59.39 -4.42 51.51
CA ASP A 590 -59.61 -5.90 51.39
C ASP A 590 -58.88 -6.31 50.06
N ALA A 591 -58.57 -7.54 49.59
CA ALA A 591 -58.48 -8.96 50.03
C ALA A 591 -57.58 -9.68 48.98
N SER A 592 -56.84 -10.80 49.12
CA SER A 592 -56.79 -11.99 50.03
C SER A 592 -57.59 -13.22 49.52
N GLU A 593 -57.01 -14.41 49.24
CA GLU A 593 -55.58 -14.76 49.09
C GLU A 593 -55.25 -15.95 48.13
N ARG A 594 -55.52 -17.23 48.49
CA ARG A 594 -54.71 -18.42 48.04
C ARG A 594 -55.47 -19.79 48.08
N GLU A 595 -54.95 -20.99 47.73
CA GLU A 595 -53.55 -21.46 47.47
C GLU A 595 -53.34 -22.56 46.38
N LYS A 596 -53.85 -23.79 46.55
CA LYS A 596 -53.51 -25.07 45.84
C LYS A 596 -54.68 -26.11 45.96
N PRO A 597 -54.52 -27.46 45.82
CA PRO A 597 -54.36 -28.29 44.60
C PRO A 597 -55.29 -29.55 44.49
N ASN A 598 -55.24 -30.29 43.36
CA ASN A 598 -55.33 -31.78 43.19
C ASN A 598 -55.29 -32.14 41.66
N GLU A 599 -54.72 -33.24 41.14
CA GLU A 599 -54.98 -34.71 41.29
C GLU A 599 -56.38 -35.15 40.80
N GLN A 600 -56.59 -36.21 40.00
CA GLN A 600 -55.76 -37.22 39.27
C GLN A 600 -56.58 -37.72 38.04
N GLY A 601 -56.13 -38.54 37.07
CA GLY A 601 -54.82 -39.16 36.80
C GLY A 601 -54.92 -40.60 36.23
N GLN A 602 -54.58 -40.85 34.95
CA GLN A 602 -54.39 -42.21 34.37
C GLN A 602 -53.26 -42.24 33.31
N ALA A 603 -52.59 -43.40 33.18
CA ALA A 603 -51.41 -43.66 32.33
C ALA A 603 -51.56 -45.00 31.56
N PRO A 604 -50.57 -45.44 30.75
CA PRO A 604 -49.46 -46.22 31.32
C PRO A 604 -48.05 -45.91 30.74
N ALA A 605 -47.03 -46.64 31.21
CA ALA A 605 -45.60 -46.45 30.94
C ALA A 605 -45.15 -46.95 29.52
N THR A 606 -43.88 -46.81 29.08
CA THR A 606 -42.74 -47.65 29.54
C THR A 606 -41.33 -47.11 29.20
N THR A 607 -40.32 -47.72 29.86
CA THR A 607 -38.87 -47.81 29.54
C THR A 607 -37.92 -46.63 29.82
N ASP A 608 -36.75 -47.00 30.36
CA ASP A 608 -35.63 -46.14 30.80
C ASP A 608 -34.61 -45.82 29.70
N GLY A 609 -33.73 -44.84 29.98
CA GLY A 609 -32.29 -45.10 29.81
C GLY A 609 -31.47 -44.24 28.82
N ARG A 610 -30.89 -43.15 29.34
CA ARG A 610 -29.46 -42.80 29.19
C ARG A 610 -28.86 -42.55 27.78
N GLY A 611 -28.49 -41.29 27.49
CA GLY A 611 -27.28 -40.97 26.69
C GLY A 611 -27.45 -40.07 25.45
N GLU A 612 -27.03 -38.81 25.59
CA GLU A 612 -26.36 -37.88 24.63
C GLU A 612 -26.79 -37.69 23.14
N ALA A 613 -26.45 -36.48 22.66
CA ALA A 613 -26.26 -36.04 21.25
C ALA A 613 -27.46 -35.49 20.43
N ALA A 614 -27.10 -34.93 19.26
CA ALA A 614 -27.91 -34.32 18.20
C ALA A 614 -28.52 -32.92 18.42
N THR A 615 -27.79 -31.88 17.99
CA THR A 615 -28.35 -30.55 17.64
C THR A 615 -29.34 -30.63 16.47
N GLN A 616 -30.48 -29.93 16.54
CA GLN A 616 -31.37 -29.72 15.39
C GLN A 616 -31.45 -28.25 14.93
N PHE A 617 -31.56 -28.07 13.62
CA PHE A 617 -31.45 -26.78 12.93
C PHE A 617 -32.79 -26.03 12.87
N LYS A 618 -32.77 -24.71 13.10
CA LYS A 618 -33.87 -23.84 12.67
C LYS A 618 -33.82 -23.67 11.14
N LYS A 619 -34.95 -23.92 10.46
CA LYS A 619 -35.05 -23.82 8.99
C LYS A 619 -34.67 -22.43 8.49
N ASN A 620 -33.82 -22.36 7.46
CA ASN A 620 -33.53 -21.11 6.76
C ASN A 620 -34.80 -20.57 6.08
N ARG A 621 -35.07 -19.28 6.23
CA ARG A 621 -35.95 -18.55 5.31
C ARG A 621 -35.16 -18.22 4.05
N VAL A 622 -35.75 -18.49 2.88
CA VAL A 622 -35.18 -18.04 1.60
C VAL A 622 -35.42 -16.54 1.47
N PHE A 623 -34.38 -15.81 1.06
CA PHE A 623 -34.44 -14.38 0.75
C PHE A 623 -34.16 -14.19 -0.75
N THR A 624 -34.92 -13.30 -1.39
CA THR A 624 -34.83 -12.96 -2.81
C THR A 624 -34.34 -11.52 -2.94
N ASP A 625 -33.08 -11.34 -3.40
CA ASP A 625 -32.36 -10.06 -3.36
C ASP A 625 -32.97 -8.92 -4.23
N GLU A 626 -34.06 -9.19 -4.96
CA GLU A 626 -34.71 -8.30 -5.93
C GLU A 626 -35.49 -7.13 -5.29
N LEU A 627 -35.95 -7.32 -4.04
CA LEU A 627 -36.73 -6.36 -3.25
C LEU A 627 -35.96 -5.81 -2.03
N THR A 628 -34.64 -5.91 -2.05
CA THR A 628 -33.76 -5.49 -0.95
C THR A 628 -33.25 -4.06 -1.13
N ALA A 629 -33.41 -3.23 -0.11
CA ALA A 629 -32.71 -1.95 0.02
C ALA A 629 -31.33 -2.15 0.67
N PHE A 630 -30.31 -1.53 0.10
CA PHE A 630 -29.00 -1.35 0.73
C PHE A 630 -28.96 0.01 1.44
N VAL A 631 -28.66 0.01 2.73
CA VAL A 631 -28.57 1.20 3.58
C VAL A 631 -27.13 1.35 4.06
N SER A 632 -26.59 2.56 3.93
CA SER A 632 -25.19 2.89 4.21
C SER A 632 -25.04 4.24 4.93
N ASN A 633 -23.85 4.50 5.48
CA ASN A 633 -23.58 5.62 6.40
C ASN A 633 -24.49 5.63 7.64
N ILE A 634 -24.83 4.43 8.13
CA ILE A 634 -25.51 4.21 9.40
C ILE A 634 -24.51 4.46 10.54
N ASP A 635 -24.96 4.99 11.68
CA ASP A 635 -24.09 5.16 12.83
C ASP A 635 -23.63 3.82 13.43
N LEU A 636 -22.48 3.82 14.10
CA LEU A 636 -21.81 2.60 14.55
C LEU A 636 -22.48 1.95 15.77
N GLU A 637 -23.14 2.77 16.58
CA GLU A 637 -23.85 2.35 17.79
C GLU A 637 -25.29 1.89 17.51
N LEU A 638 -25.84 2.24 16.34
CA LEU A 638 -27.23 1.99 15.98
C LEU A 638 -27.57 0.50 15.92
N THR A 639 -28.74 0.14 16.43
CA THR A 639 -29.24 -1.22 16.57
C THR A 639 -30.19 -1.62 15.44
N GLU A 640 -30.46 -2.92 15.35
CA GLU A 640 -31.45 -3.48 14.40
C GLU A 640 -32.90 -3.08 14.73
N LYS A 641 -33.18 -2.63 15.97
CA LYS A 641 -34.52 -2.16 16.38
C LYS A 641 -34.80 -0.77 15.82
N GLU A 642 -33.89 0.18 16.02
CA GLU A 642 -34.03 1.56 15.54
C GLU A 642 -34.10 1.61 14.00
N LEU A 643 -33.39 0.70 13.30
CA LEU A 643 -33.54 0.54 11.86
C LEU A 643 -34.93 0.03 11.45
N LYS A 644 -35.54 -0.90 12.20
CA LYS A 644 -36.91 -1.35 11.93
C LYS A 644 -37.91 -0.25 12.19
N GLU A 645 -37.77 0.50 13.29
CA GLU A 645 -38.63 1.63 13.64
C GLU A 645 -38.54 2.75 12.58
N PHE A 646 -37.34 3.05 12.09
CA PHE A 646 -37.12 4.07 11.06
C PHE A 646 -37.76 3.73 9.70
N PHE A 647 -37.75 2.45 9.32
CA PHE A 647 -38.33 1.96 8.07
C PHE A 647 -39.77 1.42 8.19
N ALA A 648 -40.31 1.24 9.40
CA ALA A 648 -41.69 0.81 9.61
C ALA A 648 -42.75 1.67 8.88
N PRO A 649 -42.63 3.02 8.79
CA PRO A 649 -43.55 3.85 8.01
C PRO A 649 -43.50 3.63 6.49
N CYS A 650 -42.58 2.79 5.96
CA CYS A 650 -42.52 2.41 4.55
C CYS A 650 -43.33 1.14 4.22
N GLY A 651 -43.88 0.45 5.24
CA GLY A 651 -44.71 -0.75 5.07
C GLY A 651 -43.94 -2.03 4.72
N GLY A 652 -44.59 -3.18 4.93
CA GLY A 652 -44.16 -4.52 4.49
C GLY A 652 -42.66 -4.82 4.65
N LEU A 653 -42.12 -4.69 5.86
CA LEU A 653 -40.71 -4.97 6.15
C LEU A 653 -40.54 -6.47 6.48
N LYS A 654 -39.87 -7.23 5.61
CA LYS A 654 -39.62 -8.68 5.74
C LYS A 654 -38.40 -8.99 6.62
N GLY A 655 -37.40 -8.12 6.66
CA GLY A 655 -36.20 -8.31 7.48
C GLY A 655 -35.22 -7.12 7.48
N VAL A 656 -34.33 -7.09 8.47
CA VAL A 656 -33.15 -6.21 8.52
C VAL A 656 -31.92 -7.06 8.81
N ARG A 657 -30.85 -6.88 8.02
CA ARG A 657 -29.55 -7.53 8.19
C ARG A 657 -28.48 -6.44 8.35
N LEU A 658 -28.20 -6.06 9.58
CA LEU A 658 -27.10 -5.14 9.93
C LEU A 658 -25.75 -5.87 9.80
N LEU A 659 -24.86 -5.39 8.93
CA LEU A 659 -23.53 -5.99 8.76
C LEU A 659 -22.64 -5.62 9.95
N ARG A 660 -22.22 -6.64 10.69
CA ARG A 660 -21.23 -6.54 11.76
C ARG A 660 -19.92 -7.18 11.33
N ASP A 661 -18.81 -6.68 11.87
CA ASP A 661 -17.50 -7.28 11.68
C ASP A 661 -17.42 -8.65 12.38
N ARG A 662 -16.80 -9.64 11.72
CA ARG A 662 -16.75 -11.02 12.23
C ARG A 662 -15.85 -11.15 13.47
N ASN A 663 -14.80 -10.34 13.54
CA ASN A 663 -13.76 -10.44 14.56
C ASN A 663 -14.04 -9.49 15.73
N THR A 664 -14.58 -8.29 15.47
CA THR A 664 -14.84 -7.27 16.51
C THR A 664 -16.30 -7.14 16.94
N ARG A 665 -17.25 -7.80 16.26
CA ARG A 665 -18.73 -7.74 16.46
C ARG A 665 -19.38 -6.34 16.34
N ARG A 666 -18.59 -5.28 16.14
CA ARG A 666 -19.07 -3.90 15.92
C ARG A 666 -19.78 -3.77 14.57
N SER A 667 -20.74 -2.85 14.49
CA SER A 667 -21.47 -2.54 13.26
C SER A 667 -20.53 -1.94 12.21
N ARG A 668 -20.70 -2.25 10.93
CA ARG A 668 -19.91 -1.70 9.81
C ARG A 668 -20.54 -0.46 9.16
N GLY A 669 -21.58 0.12 9.77
CA GLY A 669 -22.34 1.25 9.21
C GLY A 669 -23.17 0.91 7.95
N LEU A 670 -23.39 -0.39 7.68
CA LEU A 670 -24.08 -0.93 6.51
C LEU A 670 -25.18 -1.91 6.93
N ALA A 671 -26.34 -1.86 6.28
CA ALA A 671 -27.42 -2.83 6.45
C ALA A 671 -28.11 -3.16 5.13
N TYR A 672 -28.73 -4.33 5.06
CA TYR A 672 -29.72 -4.68 4.05
C TYR A 672 -31.10 -4.75 4.69
N ILE A 673 -32.14 -4.28 3.99
CA ILE A 673 -33.52 -4.30 4.46
C ILE A 673 -34.40 -4.87 3.35
N ASP A 674 -35.09 -5.95 3.65
CA ASP A 674 -35.90 -6.68 2.68
C ASP A 674 -37.36 -6.22 2.78
N PHE A 675 -37.94 -5.81 1.64
CA PHE A 675 -39.31 -5.31 1.57
C PHE A 675 -40.25 -6.29 0.88
N GLU A 676 -41.55 -6.13 1.15
CA GLU A 676 -42.60 -7.01 0.67
C GLU A 676 -42.93 -6.78 -0.79
N ASN A 677 -43.08 -5.50 -1.16
CA ASN A 677 -43.49 -5.00 -2.47
C ASN A 677 -42.47 -3.96 -2.97
N GLU A 678 -42.44 -3.74 -4.28
CA GLU A 678 -41.56 -2.74 -4.91
C GLU A 678 -41.93 -1.29 -4.55
N GLU A 679 -43.20 -1.02 -4.26
CA GLU A 679 -43.69 0.28 -3.76
C GLU A 679 -43.04 0.64 -2.40
N ASN A 680 -42.96 -0.33 -1.48
CA ASN A 680 -42.36 -0.15 -0.16
C ASN A 680 -40.85 0.11 -0.27
N LEU A 681 -40.19 -0.57 -1.22
CA LEU A 681 -38.79 -0.35 -1.57
C LEU A 681 -38.57 1.07 -2.16
N ALA A 682 -39.46 1.55 -3.03
CA ALA A 682 -39.42 2.91 -3.55
C ALA A 682 -39.65 3.97 -2.46
N ALA A 683 -40.55 3.71 -1.51
CA ALA A 683 -40.77 4.54 -0.32
C ALA A 683 -39.55 4.56 0.61
N ALA A 684 -38.82 3.44 0.74
CA ALA A 684 -37.57 3.37 1.48
C ALA A 684 -36.42 4.13 0.79
N ILE A 685 -36.29 4.01 -0.54
CA ILE A 685 -35.31 4.77 -1.33
C ILE A 685 -35.61 6.28 -1.26
N SER A 686 -36.88 6.68 -1.19
CA SER A 686 -37.29 8.08 -1.00
C SER A 686 -36.84 8.68 0.34
N LYS A 687 -36.42 7.88 1.32
CA LYS A 687 -35.78 8.35 2.57
C LYS A 687 -34.27 8.56 2.46
N ASN A 688 -33.66 8.46 1.29
CA ASN A 688 -32.23 8.72 1.09
C ASN A 688 -31.83 10.14 1.58
N ARG A 689 -30.70 10.26 2.28
CA ARG A 689 -30.14 11.48 2.91
C ARG A 689 -30.91 12.06 4.12
N THR A 690 -31.93 11.37 4.63
CA THR A 690 -32.57 11.70 5.91
C THR A 690 -31.62 11.49 7.10
N LYS A 691 -31.83 12.19 8.23
CA LYS A 691 -31.03 12.01 9.45
C LYS A 691 -31.51 10.81 10.27
N LEU A 692 -30.57 10.01 10.77
CA LEU A 692 -30.79 8.94 11.76
C LEU A 692 -29.55 8.86 12.66
N GLY A 693 -29.72 9.08 13.97
CA GLY A 693 -28.60 9.35 14.86
C GLY A 693 -27.87 10.65 14.48
N ALA A 694 -26.54 10.69 14.59
CA ALA A 694 -25.74 11.85 14.22
C ALA A 694 -25.53 12.00 12.70
N ARG A 695 -25.91 10.99 11.90
CA ARG A 695 -25.54 10.87 10.47
C ARG A 695 -26.75 10.99 9.53
N LYS A 696 -26.47 11.23 8.25
CA LYS A 696 -27.45 11.11 7.16
C LYS A 696 -27.30 9.75 6.49
N VAL A 697 -28.32 8.90 6.57
CA VAL A 697 -28.31 7.57 5.94
C VAL A 697 -28.47 7.68 4.43
N SER A 698 -27.79 6.80 3.68
CA SER A 698 -27.94 6.69 2.23
C SER A 698 -28.59 5.37 1.86
N VAL A 699 -29.69 5.43 1.10
CA VAL A 699 -30.52 4.28 0.73
C VAL A 699 -30.52 4.10 -0.78
N ALA A 700 -30.25 2.88 -1.26
CA ALA A 700 -30.25 2.50 -2.66
C ALA A 700 -30.83 1.10 -2.86
N ARG A 701 -31.25 0.75 -4.09
CA ARG A 701 -31.63 -0.63 -4.42
C ARG A 701 -30.40 -1.53 -4.42
N SER A 702 -30.52 -2.73 -3.85
CA SER A 702 -29.46 -3.74 -3.90
C SER A 702 -29.16 -4.15 -5.34
N LYS A 703 -27.89 -4.45 -5.63
CA LYS A 703 -27.42 -5.03 -6.90
C LYS A 703 -26.55 -6.26 -6.58
N PRO A 704 -27.10 -7.48 -6.59
CA PRO A 704 -26.31 -8.69 -6.37
C PRO A 704 -25.31 -8.92 -7.52
N LYS A 705 -24.19 -9.57 -7.24
CA LYS A 705 -23.30 -10.12 -8.27
C LYS A 705 -23.80 -11.52 -8.66
N PRO A 706 -23.78 -11.91 -9.95
CA PRO A 706 -24.17 -13.25 -10.35
C PRO A 706 -23.23 -14.30 -9.74
N LYS A 707 -23.80 -15.44 -9.33
CA LYS A 707 -23.03 -16.61 -8.85
C LYS A 707 -22.48 -17.38 -10.04
N GLN A 708 -21.28 -17.94 -9.87
CA GLN A 708 -20.87 -19.14 -10.61
C GLN A 708 -21.40 -20.36 -9.86
N GLU A 709 -21.97 -21.32 -10.58
CA GLU A 709 -22.35 -22.62 -10.03
C GLU A 709 -21.21 -23.62 -10.24
N GLY A 710 -20.80 -24.29 -9.16
CA GLY A 710 -19.78 -25.33 -9.19
C GLY A 710 -20.43 -26.71 -9.11
N GLY A 711 -20.62 -27.37 -10.25
CA GLY A 711 -21.03 -28.77 -10.30
C GLY A 711 -19.84 -29.69 -10.04
N SER A 712 -19.98 -30.63 -9.11
CA SER A 712 -18.94 -31.61 -8.77
C SER A 712 -19.35 -33.01 -9.23
N GLU A 713 -18.92 -33.41 -10.43
CA GLU A 713 -18.99 -34.81 -10.85
C GLU A 713 -17.62 -35.49 -10.74
N LYS A 714 -17.64 -36.76 -10.30
CA LYS A 714 -16.51 -37.67 -10.43
C LYS A 714 -16.81 -38.64 -11.58
N VAL A 715 -15.96 -38.63 -12.60
CA VAL A 715 -15.89 -39.70 -13.61
C VAL A 715 -14.45 -40.19 -13.68
N GLU A 716 -14.26 -41.46 -14.05
CA GLU A 716 -12.99 -42.17 -13.94
C GLU A 716 -11.92 -41.71 -14.96
N ARG A 717 -10.68 -42.10 -14.67
CA ARG A 717 -9.54 -41.94 -15.59
C ARG A 717 -9.55 -43.07 -16.62
N ASP A 718 -9.66 -42.74 -17.91
CA ASP A 718 -8.92 -43.49 -18.92
C ASP A 718 -8.35 -42.57 -20.03
N LYS A 719 -7.50 -43.14 -20.90
CA LYS A 719 -6.42 -42.42 -21.58
C LYS A 719 -6.87 -41.72 -22.87
N ILE A 720 -6.58 -40.41 -22.96
CA ILE A 720 -6.35 -39.73 -24.23
C ILE A 720 -5.00 -38.99 -24.13
N LYS A 721 -4.14 -39.14 -25.14
CA LYS A 721 -2.85 -38.45 -25.23
C LYS A 721 -3.02 -37.11 -25.96
N PRO A 722 -2.45 -36.00 -25.48
CA PRO A 722 -2.08 -34.89 -26.35
C PRO A 722 -1.01 -35.36 -27.34
N LEU A 723 -1.09 -34.93 -28.61
CA LEU A 723 0.02 -35.10 -29.54
C LEU A 723 1.11 -34.08 -29.18
N GLY A 724 2.32 -34.57 -28.90
CA GLY A 724 3.51 -33.73 -28.92
C GLY A 724 4.13 -33.75 -30.32
N TRP A 725 4.70 -32.61 -30.74
CA TRP A 725 5.72 -32.58 -31.79
C TRP A 725 7.05 -32.11 -31.19
N GLN A 726 8.15 -32.54 -31.81
CA GLN A 726 9.43 -32.67 -31.13
C GLN A 726 10.40 -31.51 -31.47
N GLY A 727 10.88 -30.82 -30.45
CA GLY A 727 12.04 -29.93 -30.50
C GLY A 727 12.99 -30.30 -29.37
N SER A 728 14.19 -30.78 -29.69
CA SER A 728 15.10 -31.41 -28.72
C SER A 728 15.96 -30.38 -27.98
N ALA A 729 15.64 -30.11 -26.71
CA ALA A 729 16.54 -29.41 -25.80
C ALA A 729 17.44 -30.41 -25.05
N PRO A 730 18.78 -30.23 -25.01
CA PRO A 730 19.67 -31.04 -24.17
C PRO A 730 19.47 -30.73 -22.68
N LYS A 731 19.78 -31.69 -21.81
CA LYS A 731 19.58 -31.57 -20.36
C LYS A 731 20.65 -30.69 -19.72
N SER A 732 20.23 -29.65 -19.01
CA SER A 732 21.11 -28.64 -18.41
C SER A 732 21.55 -28.99 -16.97
N ASP A 733 22.34 -30.06 -16.79
CA ASP A 733 23.04 -30.34 -15.52
C ASP A 733 24.55 -29.99 -15.59
N GLU A 734 25.13 -29.87 -16.79
CA GLU A 734 26.57 -29.54 -16.95
C GLU A 734 26.88 -28.03 -16.87
N ALA A 735 25.85 -27.17 -16.95
CA ALA A 735 25.98 -25.71 -17.01
C ALA A 735 26.41 -25.04 -15.68
N LEU A 736 26.47 -25.79 -14.57
CA LEU A 736 26.88 -25.27 -13.26
C LEU A 736 28.40 -25.36 -13.03
N ASN A 737 29.09 -26.33 -13.62
CA ASN A 737 30.54 -26.52 -13.41
C ASN A 737 31.40 -25.49 -14.15
N SER A 738 31.03 -25.15 -15.40
CA SER A 738 31.79 -24.22 -16.25
C SER A 738 31.92 -22.81 -15.65
N ASN A 739 30.91 -22.36 -14.91
CA ASN A 739 30.89 -21.05 -14.25
C ASN A 739 31.83 -21.00 -13.02
N GLU A 740 32.15 -22.15 -12.41
CA GLU A 740 33.13 -22.20 -11.31
C GLU A 740 34.59 -22.20 -11.82
N GLU A 741 34.88 -22.89 -12.92
CA GLU A 741 36.20 -22.82 -13.57
C GLU A 741 36.48 -21.44 -14.17
N PHE A 742 35.47 -20.79 -14.77
CA PHE A 742 35.61 -19.42 -15.27
C PHE A 742 35.93 -18.44 -14.13
N ARG A 743 35.28 -18.57 -12.96
CA ARG A 743 35.61 -17.80 -11.75
C ARG A 743 37.01 -18.08 -11.22
N LYS A 744 37.44 -19.35 -11.16
CA LYS A 744 38.82 -19.72 -10.75
C LYS A 744 39.88 -19.16 -11.72
N THR A 745 39.54 -19.03 -13.00
CA THR A 745 40.41 -18.41 -14.02
C THR A 745 40.46 -16.89 -13.86
N LEU A 746 39.35 -16.22 -13.54
CA LEU A 746 39.30 -14.78 -13.29
C LEU A 746 40.00 -14.34 -11.99
N LEU A 747 40.13 -15.21 -10.98
CA LEU A 747 40.95 -14.90 -9.81
C LEU A 747 42.45 -14.97 -10.16
N LYS A 748 42.89 -16.00 -10.89
CA LYS A 748 44.30 -16.17 -11.28
C LYS A 748 44.85 -15.09 -12.21
N SER A 749 44.00 -14.33 -12.90
CA SER A 749 44.43 -13.16 -13.69
C SER A 749 44.62 -11.90 -12.85
N LYS A 750 43.96 -11.77 -11.67
CA LYS A 750 44.10 -10.60 -10.80
C LYS A 750 45.34 -10.62 -9.90
N GLU A 751 45.90 -11.79 -9.62
CA GLU A 751 47.14 -11.94 -8.82
C GLU A 751 48.44 -11.67 -9.61
N LYS A 752 48.36 -11.17 -10.86
CA LYS A 752 49.53 -10.95 -11.74
C LYS A 752 49.77 -9.49 -12.18
N VAL A 753 49.13 -8.52 -11.53
CA VAL A 753 49.27 -7.08 -11.84
C VAL A 753 49.80 -6.27 -10.64
N VAL A 754 50.23 -6.93 -9.56
CA VAL A 754 50.88 -6.29 -8.39
C VAL A 754 52.08 -7.11 -7.90
N THR A 755 53.19 -7.03 -8.63
CA THR A 755 54.58 -7.31 -8.21
C THR A 755 55.53 -6.62 -9.17
#